data_AF-A0A9E1M880-F1
#
_entry.id   AF-A0A9E1M880-F1
#
_cell.length_a   1.000
_cell.length_b   1.000
_cell.length_c   1.000
_cell.angle_alpha   90.00
_cell.angle_beta   90.00
_cell.angle_gamma   90.00
#
_symmetry.space_group_name_H-M   'P 1'
#
loop_
_entity.id
_entity.type
_entity.pdbx_description
1 polymer ?
#
loop_
_entity_poly.entity_id
_entity_poly.type
_entity_poly.pdbx_seq_one_letter_code
_entity_poly.pdbx_strand_id
1 'polypeptide(L)'
;MKKTIKRWTAGVLVAAITFSGPVMPAEAKGKLAKPEIKQVTSESAGKLKVLYKKVPKQAKAQVQVSTDKKFKKNVRSKVARGTVKSITFKKLKAVTYYVRVRSFVTEKKKKKYSTWSSKKKISVTGAKTSTDTTEADDTAADTGRTGTYPRTEEDLIRELWEELFRQNQNSSTGGSDSSNNNSSAGDNSSIGNNGTTGGNSEKDPNGDSGCAGGNTGENPTLIDISGFLVRVYTGYFCIYDGQAKCPEISVIADSGENLVQGTDFTVSYENNVNAGTALVRVKGVGRYTGELTETFEIDKAMPKMAYYGEEEAIVGQPLPIVFDQKPEGKCTYEVRRLNKEETTDQYTKVNENGELVAIQAGIVEINVKIEESENYLATDYSLGTLTICDEESPEGGFSPSTYAEGDTYKSELKGVTVENGKGSFDIAFESDASNKWLDEHMRFEVEDATPSAYRKAFEWLGKDTETLVFKVENSTKELRSRYNYGRDPIVGPCADQPLGDLKNDRLSARKITVTVGEGVRVCKLKAYRDDKLYDVIYIATKPYDTQENYLDEEYYAQARHKVEAKIWTEDMIVLQKLNALAEYIRTTTHYPGSGSTKKETNSTFWNAFSVDGIQLYYYMYTMPTLNRIMDLQGGLTTCVGVDIIERAATEDLGLPYLYDADTKTVAEGEGVWLVRGSYSSNPSAAAHESVIYKDANERRTFIDAQGMITDTTCEEHGCLDKVIKD
;
A
#
# COMPACT_ATOMS: atom_id res chain seq x y z
N MET A 1 38.25 51.94 6.60
CA MET A 1 37.66 53.25 6.95
C MET A 1 36.50 53.52 6.01
N LYS A 2 35.33 53.86 6.57
CA LYS A 2 34.26 54.71 6.02
C LYS A 2 33.59 54.26 4.71
N LYS A 3 32.30 54.42 4.46
CA LYS A 3 31.07 54.84 5.16
C LYS A 3 30.05 54.72 4.00
N THR A 4 29.01 53.89 4.09
CA THR A 4 27.63 54.34 4.41
C THR A 4 27.19 55.63 3.69
N ILE A 5 26.04 55.58 3.01
CA ILE A 5 24.85 56.48 3.11
C ILE A 5 24.08 56.41 1.76
N LYS A 6 22.87 55.82 1.67
CA LYS A 6 21.51 56.24 2.10
C LYS A 6 20.85 57.30 1.18
N ARG A 7 19.64 56.93 0.70
CA ARG A 7 18.42 57.74 0.43
C ARG A 7 18.39 58.58 -0.88
N TRP A 8 17.28 58.85 -1.59
CA TRP A 8 15.82 58.68 -1.38
C TRP A 8 15.05 59.00 -2.71
N THR A 9 13.80 58.51 -2.83
CA THR A 9 12.60 59.08 -3.52
C THR A 9 12.65 59.43 -5.02
N ALA A 10 11.58 59.41 -5.83
CA ALA A 10 10.18 59.00 -5.76
C ALA A 10 9.64 59.08 -7.21
N GLY A 11 8.63 58.28 -7.55
CA GLY A 11 7.91 58.38 -8.82
C GLY A 11 6.66 57.51 -8.75
N VAL A 12 5.55 58.14 -8.38
CA VAL A 12 4.21 57.55 -8.18
C VAL A 12 3.51 57.42 -9.53
N LEU A 13 2.89 56.27 -9.80
CA LEU A 13 1.63 56.22 -10.54
C LEU A 13 0.70 55.18 -9.90
N VAL A 14 -0.51 55.63 -9.62
CA VAL A 14 -1.56 54.98 -8.84
C VAL A 14 -2.33 54.01 -9.74
N ALA A 15 -2.46 52.75 -9.30
CA ALA A 15 -3.56 51.87 -9.66
C ALA A 15 -4.17 51.36 -8.36
N ALA A 16 -5.44 51.71 -8.13
CA ALA A 16 -6.20 51.34 -6.95
C ALA A 16 -6.43 49.82 -6.95
N ILE A 17 -5.80 49.13 -6.00
CA ILE A 17 -6.18 47.78 -5.59
C ILE A 17 -6.47 47.88 -4.09
N THR A 18 -7.73 47.63 -3.74
CA THR A 18 -8.21 47.47 -2.38
C THR A 18 -7.46 46.31 -1.71
N PHE A 19 -6.42 46.63 -0.94
CA PHE A 19 -5.78 45.71 -0.01
C PHE A 19 -6.69 45.53 1.20
N SER A 20 -7.62 44.57 1.14
CA SER A 20 -8.20 43.93 2.33
C SER A 20 -7.20 42.90 2.87
N GLY A 21 -6.04 43.38 3.33
CA GLY A 21 -5.20 42.59 4.23
C GLY A 21 -5.94 42.44 5.56
N PRO A 22 -5.95 41.24 6.19
CA PRO A 22 -6.59 41.08 7.49
C PRO A 22 -5.86 41.96 8.50
N VAL A 23 -6.57 42.98 8.97
CA VAL A 23 -6.29 43.68 10.22
C VAL A 23 -6.25 42.59 11.29
N MET A 24 -5.06 42.33 11.85
CA MET A 24 -4.95 41.46 13.01
C MET A 24 -5.74 42.10 14.16
N PRO A 25 -6.73 41.40 14.75
CA PRO A 25 -7.34 41.85 15.99
C PRO A 25 -6.29 41.83 17.10
N ALA A 26 -6.29 42.89 17.89
CA ALA A 26 -5.58 42.96 19.15
C ALA A 26 -5.96 41.77 20.07
N GLU A 27 -4.92 41.15 20.64
CA GLU A 27 -4.91 40.28 21.82
C GLU A 27 -6.19 39.49 22.17
N ALA A 28 -6.43 38.40 21.45
CA ALA A 28 -7.02 37.23 22.11
C ALA A 28 -5.94 36.59 23.01
N LYS A 29 -6.15 36.55 24.33
CA LYS A 29 -5.36 35.76 25.28
C LYS A 29 -5.52 34.25 24.97
N GLY A 30 -4.91 33.81 23.87
CA GLY A 30 -5.03 32.45 23.36
C GLY A 30 -4.32 31.44 24.26
N LYS A 31 -5.06 30.41 24.66
CA LYS A 31 -4.54 29.23 25.39
C LYS A 31 -3.39 28.62 24.58
N LEU A 32 -2.23 28.42 25.22
CA LEU A 32 -1.02 27.93 24.54
C LEU A 32 -1.28 26.56 23.90
N ALA A 33 -0.99 26.42 22.61
CA ALA A 33 -1.29 25.21 21.85
C ALA A 33 -0.60 23.97 22.45
N LYS A 34 -1.39 22.90 22.65
CA LYS A 34 -0.93 21.59 23.14
C LYS A 34 -0.11 20.88 22.05
N PRO A 35 1.19 20.59 22.27
CA PRO A 35 1.98 19.81 21.33
C PRO A 35 1.58 18.34 21.35
N GLU A 36 1.81 17.69 20.22
CA GLU A 36 1.50 16.29 19.99
C GLU A 36 2.79 15.46 19.85
N ILE A 37 2.80 14.27 20.44
CA ILE A 37 3.89 13.29 20.27
C ILE A 37 3.65 12.56 18.95
N LYS A 38 4.61 12.65 18.03
CA LYS A 38 4.56 11.91 16.77
C LYS A 38 5.04 10.48 16.95
N GLN A 39 6.14 10.29 17.67
CA GLN A 39 6.76 8.97 17.82
C GLN A 39 7.59 8.91 19.10
N VAL A 40 7.69 7.73 19.69
CA VAL A 40 8.61 7.42 20.78
C VAL A 40 9.34 6.13 20.43
N THR A 41 10.67 6.16 20.41
CA THR A 41 11.50 5.03 19.95
C THR A 41 12.56 4.69 21.00
N SER A 42 12.78 3.40 21.25
CA SER A 42 13.92 2.91 22.03
C SER A 42 15.08 2.65 21.06
N GLU A 43 15.95 3.65 20.85
CA GLU A 43 17.00 3.59 19.80
C GLU A 43 18.13 2.60 20.10
N SER A 44 18.39 2.29 21.37
CA SER A 44 19.38 1.30 21.83
C SER A 44 19.22 1.09 23.33
N ALA A 45 19.94 0.12 23.92
CA ALA A 45 19.86 -0.18 25.33
C ALA A 45 19.92 1.10 26.21
N GLY A 46 18.84 1.36 26.95
CA GLY A 46 18.71 2.52 27.82
C GLY A 46 18.65 3.90 27.14
N LYS A 47 18.40 3.99 25.82
CA LYS A 47 18.20 5.25 25.09
C LYS A 47 16.79 5.34 24.49
N LEU A 48 16.08 6.42 24.84
CA LEU A 48 14.72 6.70 24.38
C LEU A 48 14.65 8.05 23.67
N LYS A 49 14.21 8.07 22.41
CA LYS A 49 13.99 9.30 21.64
C LYS A 49 12.50 9.59 21.49
N VAL A 50 12.16 10.86 21.64
CA VAL A 50 10.79 11.38 21.56
C VAL A 50 10.72 12.39 20.43
N LEU A 51 9.97 12.09 19.37
CA LEU A 51 9.63 13.03 18.30
C LEU A 51 8.26 13.66 18.57
N TYR A 52 8.16 14.97 18.39
CA TYR A 52 6.93 15.73 18.63
C TYR A 52 6.77 16.87 17.62
N LYS A 53 5.53 17.36 17.45
CA LYS A 53 5.24 18.50 16.57
C LYS A 53 5.94 19.76 17.10
N LYS A 54 6.60 20.52 16.21
CA LYS A 54 7.27 21.78 16.56
C LYS A 54 6.29 22.72 17.27
N VAL A 55 6.75 23.42 18.30
CA VAL A 55 5.97 24.46 18.98
C VAL A 55 6.35 25.84 18.44
N PRO A 56 5.52 26.89 18.61
CA PRO A 56 5.85 28.22 18.13
C PRO A 56 7.23 28.70 18.61
N LYS A 57 7.94 29.50 17.80
CA LYS A 57 9.34 29.93 18.05
C LYS A 57 9.50 30.63 19.41
N GLN A 58 8.46 31.35 19.84
CA GLN A 58 8.36 32.05 21.12
C GLN A 58 8.11 31.13 22.34
N ALA A 59 7.75 29.86 22.11
CA ALA A 59 7.51 28.86 23.15
C ALA A 59 8.67 27.85 23.27
N LYS A 60 8.71 27.13 24.40
CA LYS A 60 9.61 26.00 24.65
C LYS A 60 8.81 24.73 24.82
N ALA A 61 9.33 23.60 24.35
CA ALA A 61 8.75 22.29 24.57
C ALA A 61 9.35 21.67 25.84
N GLN A 62 8.51 21.13 26.72
CA GLN A 62 8.90 20.31 27.85
C GLN A 62 8.45 18.88 27.62
N VAL A 63 9.40 17.95 27.55
CA VAL A 63 9.14 16.50 27.44
C VAL A 63 9.43 15.85 28.79
N GLN A 64 8.57 14.94 29.21
CA GLN A 64 8.74 14.11 30.41
C GLN A 64 8.65 12.64 30.07
N VAL A 65 9.50 11.84 30.71
CA VAL A 65 9.44 10.37 30.73
C VAL A 65 9.35 9.90 32.19
N SER A 66 8.57 8.86 32.45
CA SER A 66 8.31 8.36 33.81
C SER A 66 7.99 6.88 33.79
N THR A 67 8.45 6.09 34.75
CA THR A 67 7.97 4.70 34.89
C THR A 67 6.59 4.61 35.55
N ASP A 68 6.11 5.70 36.15
CA ASP A 68 4.74 5.82 36.67
C ASP A 68 3.83 6.54 35.66
N LYS A 69 2.69 5.90 35.32
CA LYS A 69 1.64 6.41 34.40
C LYS A 69 1.04 7.74 34.86
N LYS A 70 1.08 8.04 36.17
CA LYS A 70 0.59 9.30 36.76
C LYS A 70 1.67 10.38 36.84
N PHE A 71 2.91 10.09 36.45
CA PHE A 71 4.07 10.99 36.52
C PHE A 71 4.28 11.58 37.94
N LYS A 72 4.08 10.77 38.98
CA LYS A 72 4.37 11.14 40.38
C LYS A 72 5.72 10.60 40.85
N LYS A 73 6.25 9.54 40.24
CA LYS A 73 7.53 8.90 40.60
C LYS A 73 8.43 8.75 39.38
N ASN A 74 9.76 8.77 39.58
CA ASN A 74 10.77 8.51 38.54
C ASN A 74 10.65 9.38 37.28
N VAL A 75 10.22 10.64 37.44
CA VAL A 75 10.03 11.57 36.31
C VAL A 75 11.37 12.18 35.90
N ARG A 76 11.77 11.99 34.65
CA ARG A 76 12.87 12.74 34.03
C ARG A 76 12.28 13.74 33.04
N SER A 77 12.77 14.97 33.06
CA SER A 77 12.27 16.04 32.19
C SER A 77 13.40 16.71 31.41
N LYS A 78 13.13 17.05 30.15
CA LYS A 78 14.01 17.85 29.30
C LYS A 78 13.22 18.97 28.64
N VAL A 79 13.87 20.09 28.38
CA VAL A 79 13.28 21.28 27.74
C VAL A 79 14.08 21.63 26.49
N ALA A 80 13.38 21.93 25.40
CA ALA A 80 13.99 22.38 24.14
C ALA A 80 13.34 23.67 23.62
N ARG A 81 14.09 24.39 22.76
CA ARG A 81 13.58 25.57 22.04
C ARG A 81 12.49 25.14 21.06
N GLY A 82 11.54 26.03 20.73
CA GLY A 82 10.32 25.63 20.04
C GLY A 82 10.50 25.00 18.65
N THR A 83 11.58 25.33 17.96
CA THR A 83 11.91 24.76 16.64
C THR A 83 12.43 23.32 16.69
N VAL A 84 12.80 22.81 17.87
CA VAL A 84 13.31 21.45 18.05
C VAL A 84 12.15 20.46 18.02
N LYS A 85 12.29 19.40 17.20
CA LYS A 85 11.26 18.37 16.99
C LYS A 85 11.53 17.06 17.73
N SER A 86 12.71 16.89 18.34
CA SER A 86 13.08 15.65 19.01
C SER A 86 13.90 15.86 20.27
N ILE A 87 13.76 14.95 21.24
CA ILE A 87 14.58 14.90 22.46
C ILE A 87 14.92 13.44 22.77
N THR A 88 16.19 13.17 23.07
CA THR A 88 16.67 11.84 23.50
C THR A 88 17.00 11.82 24.99
N PHE A 89 16.49 10.82 25.71
CA PHE A 89 16.85 10.44 27.07
C PHE A 89 17.82 9.26 27.01
N LYS A 90 18.92 9.31 27.79
CA LYS A 90 19.95 8.26 27.85
C LYS A 90 20.05 7.71 29.27
N LYS A 91 20.65 6.52 29.44
CA LYS A 91 20.83 5.85 30.74
C LYS A 91 19.49 5.57 31.43
N LEU A 92 18.52 5.05 30.70
CA LEU A 92 17.24 4.57 31.23
C LEU A 92 17.35 3.08 31.55
N LYS A 93 16.65 2.64 32.60
CA LYS A 93 16.52 1.21 32.92
C LYS A 93 15.65 0.50 31.88
N ALA A 94 15.84 -0.81 31.70
CA ALA A 94 15.07 -1.66 30.80
C ALA A 94 13.66 -1.96 31.35
N VAL A 95 12.79 -0.96 31.32
CA VAL A 95 11.42 -1.03 31.85
C VAL A 95 10.48 -0.20 30.97
N THR A 96 9.18 -0.31 31.21
CA THR A 96 8.19 0.55 30.57
C THR A 96 8.25 1.99 31.09
N TYR A 97 8.24 2.94 30.15
CA TYR A 97 8.08 4.38 30.41
C TYR A 97 6.80 4.91 29.78
N TYR A 98 6.28 5.97 30.39
CA TYR A 98 5.23 6.83 29.88
C TYR A 98 5.84 8.18 29.52
N VAL A 99 5.49 8.68 28.33
CA VAL A 99 6.02 9.93 27.76
C VAL A 99 4.90 10.93 27.54
N ARG A 100 5.14 12.20 27.90
CA ARG A 100 4.24 13.32 27.60
C ARG A 100 5.02 14.58 27.24
N VAL A 101 4.44 15.44 26.42
CA VAL A 101 5.01 16.74 26.03
C VAL A 101 4.01 17.88 26.28
N ARG A 102 4.50 19.06 26.66
CA ARG A 102 3.71 20.30 26.71
C ARG A 102 4.54 21.48 26.25
N SER A 103 3.89 22.56 25.83
CA SER A 103 4.55 23.82 25.50
C SER A 103 4.48 24.78 26.69
N PHE A 104 5.41 25.73 26.78
CA PHE A 104 5.31 26.85 27.71
C PHE A 104 6.00 28.11 27.19
N VAL A 105 5.50 29.26 27.60
CA VAL A 105 6.15 30.57 27.45
C VAL A 105 6.55 31.11 28.81
N THR A 106 7.60 31.93 28.88
CA THR A 106 8.03 32.57 30.13
C THR A 106 7.75 34.06 30.01
N GLU A 107 6.78 34.55 30.79
CA GLU A 107 6.40 35.95 30.84
C GLU A 107 6.62 36.47 32.27
N LYS A 108 7.31 37.61 32.44
CA LYS A 108 7.57 38.21 33.77
C LYS A 108 8.08 37.20 34.80
N LYS A 109 9.03 36.33 34.40
CA LYS A 109 9.62 35.23 35.20
C LYS A 109 8.65 34.10 35.61
N LYS A 110 7.38 34.12 35.17
CA LYS A 110 6.40 33.05 35.39
C LYS A 110 6.20 32.22 34.12
N LYS A 111 6.16 30.89 34.27
CA LYS A 111 5.92 29.97 33.13
C LYS A 111 4.41 29.75 32.95
N LYS A 112 3.90 30.05 31.77
CA LYS A 112 2.53 29.71 31.35
C LYS A 112 2.59 28.45 30.49
N TYR A 113 1.92 27.39 30.92
CA TYR A 113 1.98 26.07 30.30
C TYR A 113 0.72 25.76 29.48
N SER A 114 0.86 25.01 28.40
CA SER A 114 -0.26 24.29 27.79
C SER A 114 -0.71 23.11 28.67
N THR A 115 -1.84 22.51 28.32
CA THR A 115 -2.17 21.15 28.78
C THR A 115 -1.13 20.16 28.26
N TRP A 116 -0.97 19.04 28.97
CA TRP A 116 -0.12 17.94 28.53
C TRP A 116 -0.69 17.24 27.30
N SER A 117 0.19 16.76 26.41
CA SER A 117 -0.13 15.79 25.37
C SER A 117 -0.82 14.55 25.94
N SER A 118 -1.50 13.79 25.09
CA SER A 118 -1.80 12.40 25.40
C SER A 118 -0.49 11.66 25.70
N LYS A 119 -0.51 10.74 26.66
CA LYS A 119 0.67 9.98 27.06
C LYS A 119 0.90 8.81 26.11
N LYS A 120 2.15 8.56 25.73
CA LYS A 120 2.56 7.36 24.98
C LYS A 120 3.32 6.41 25.90
N LYS A 121 3.04 5.11 25.80
CA LYS A 121 3.71 4.03 26.56
C LYS A 121 4.78 3.40 25.66
N ILE A 122 5.94 3.05 26.21
CA ILE A 122 7.04 2.41 25.48
C ILE A 122 7.88 1.57 26.44
N SER A 123 8.34 0.40 26.01
CA SER A 123 9.32 -0.40 26.76
C SER A 123 10.73 -0.09 26.26
N VAL A 124 11.65 0.20 27.18
CA VAL A 124 13.06 0.43 26.84
C VAL A 124 13.81 -0.90 26.91
N THR A 125 14.56 -1.23 25.87
CA THR A 125 15.36 -2.47 25.78
C THR A 125 16.57 -2.43 26.73
N GLY A 126 16.93 -3.58 27.28
CA GLY A 126 18.09 -3.74 28.18
C GLY A 126 19.35 -4.19 27.45
N ALA A 127 20.50 -4.00 28.10
CA ALA A 127 21.74 -4.70 27.72
C ALA A 127 21.69 -6.11 28.33
N LYS A 128 21.95 -7.17 27.55
CA LYS A 128 22.03 -8.55 28.05
C LYS A 128 23.37 -8.75 28.77
N THR A 129 23.32 -9.30 29.99
CA THR A 129 24.45 -9.89 30.72
C THR A 129 24.46 -11.40 30.46
N SER A 130 25.62 -11.97 30.10
CA SER A 130 25.83 -13.39 29.81
C SER A 130 26.03 -14.22 31.08
N THR A 131 25.59 -15.48 31.06
CA THR A 131 26.12 -16.57 31.91
C THR A 131 25.93 -17.92 31.21
N ASP A 132 27.07 -18.58 31.07
CA ASP A 132 27.49 -19.99 30.91
C ASP A 132 26.57 -21.17 30.56
N THR A 133 27.21 -21.95 29.68
CA THR A 133 27.20 -23.36 29.26
C THR A 133 26.98 -24.47 30.30
N THR A 134 26.51 -25.64 29.80
CA THR A 134 27.09 -26.98 30.06
C THR A 134 26.64 -28.01 29.00
N GLU A 135 27.63 -28.75 28.46
CA GLU A 135 27.58 -30.01 27.67
C GLU A 135 27.14 -31.22 28.56
N ALA A 136 26.92 -32.48 28.15
CA ALA A 136 27.40 -33.32 27.05
C ALA A 136 26.58 -34.65 26.91
N ASP A 137 26.78 -35.37 25.79
CA ASP A 137 26.96 -36.85 25.63
C ASP A 137 25.77 -37.85 25.87
N ASP A 138 25.59 -38.99 25.17
CA ASP A 138 26.25 -39.61 24.00
C ASP A 138 25.46 -40.90 23.54
N THR A 139 25.82 -41.46 22.37
CA THR A 139 25.72 -42.88 21.89
C THR A 139 24.47 -43.49 21.20
N ALA A 140 24.57 -43.58 19.85
CA ALA A 140 24.62 -44.74 18.91
C ALA A 140 23.77 -46.03 19.04
N ALA A 141 23.14 -46.44 17.90
CA ALA A 141 23.30 -47.72 17.15
C ALA A 141 22.11 -47.93 16.16
N ASP A 142 22.33 -47.87 14.84
CA ASP A 142 22.46 -48.97 13.86
C ASP A 142 21.18 -49.78 13.52
N THR A 143 20.77 -49.77 12.24
CA THR A 143 20.60 -50.96 11.36
C THR A 143 19.86 -50.65 10.05
N GLY A 144 20.48 -50.99 8.91
CA GLY A 144 19.83 -51.87 7.93
C GLY A 144 19.14 -51.32 6.66
N ARG A 145 19.90 -51.39 5.54
CA ARG A 145 19.56 -51.98 4.21
C ARG A 145 18.68 -51.29 3.14
N THR A 146 19.35 -51.16 1.96
CA THR A 146 19.01 -51.60 0.57
C THR A 146 18.14 -50.77 -0.37
N GLY A 147 18.78 -50.38 -1.50
CA GLY A 147 18.28 -50.46 -2.89
C GLY A 147 17.21 -49.44 -3.29
N THR A 148 17.14 -48.85 -4.48
CA THR A 148 17.78 -49.00 -5.79
C THR A 148 17.29 -47.78 -6.58
N TYR A 149 18.17 -46.94 -7.14
CA TYR A 149 17.77 -45.81 -8.00
C TYR A 149 17.75 -46.22 -9.48
N PRO A 150 16.76 -45.75 -10.26
CA PRO A 150 16.97 -45.56 -11.69
C PRO A 150 16.67 -44.14 -12.19
N ARG A 151 17.66 -43.65 -12.96
CA ARG A 151 17.62 -42.75 -14.14
C ARG A 151 17.54 -41.23 -13.94
N THR A 152 18.56 -40.57 -14.49
CA THR A 152 18.81 -39.12 -14.54
C THR A 152 18.74 -38.61 -15.99
N GLU A 153 18.57 -37.30 -16.15
CA GLU A 153 18.38 -36.55 -17.42
C GLU A 153 19.50 -36.71 -18.48
N GLU A 154 20.57 -37.46 -18.19
CA GLU A 154 21.61 -37.79 -19.17
C GLU A 154 21.21 -38.90 -20.16
N ASP A 155 20.07 -39.58 -19.94
CA ASP A 155 19.45 -40.44 -20.95
C ASP A 155 18.59 -39.65 -21.99
N LEU A 156 18.20 -38.41 -21.69
CA LEU A 156 17.31 -37.60 -22.54
C LEU A 156 18.05 -36.81 -23.65
N ILE A 157 19.37 -36.66 -23.55
CA ILE A 157 20.19 -36.00 -24.58
C ILE A 157 20.68 -37.01 -25.64
N ARG A 158 20.64 -38.30 -25.32
CA ARG A 158 21.01 -39.39 -26.23
C ARG A 158 19.85 -39.84 -27.14
N GLU A 159 18.60 -39.64 -26.74
CA GLU A 159 17.43 -39.87 -27.61
C GLU A 159 17.09 -38.69 -28.53
N LEU A 160 17.70 -37.51 -28.33
CA LEU A 160 17.50 -36.34 -29.20
C LEU A 160 18.30 -36.41 -30.52
N TRP A 161 19.25 -37.35 -30.65
CA TRP A 161 20.13 -37.48 -31.81
C TRP A 161 19.86 -38.70 -32.71
N GLU A 162 18.91 -39.58 -32.37
CA GLU A 162 18.54 -40.73 -33.22
C GLU A 162 17.18 -40.59 -33.93
N GLU A 163 16.45 -39.50 -33.72
CA GLU A 163 15.15 -39.26 -34.37
C GLU A 163 15.18 -38.17 -35.45
N LEU A 164 16.40 -37.90 -35.97
CA LEU A 164 16.65 -37.16 -37.21
C LEU A 164 16.62 -38.05 -38.48
N PHE A 165 16.22 -39.33 -38.37
CA PHE A 165 16.10 -40.24 -39.51
C PHE A 165 14.98 -41.30 -39.36
N ARG A 166 13.72 -40.96 -39.65
CA ARG A 166 12.81 -41.79 -40.49
C ARG A 166 11.46 -41.13 -40.75
N GLN A 167 11.09 -41.14 -42.03
CA GLN A 167 9.82 -40.66 -42.57
C GLN A 167 8.72 -41.74 -42.56
N ASN A 168 7.48 -41.24 -42.45
CA ASN A 168 6.29 -41.55 -43.27
C ASN A 168 5.30 -42.70 -42.94
N GLN A 169 4.02 -42.31 -43.09
CA GLN A 169 2.78 -43.06 -43.40
C GLN A 169 1.97 -43.66 -42.23
N ASN A 170 0.78 -43.09 -41.93
CA ASN A 170 -0.59 -43.44 -42.42
C ASN A 170 -1.23 -44.50 -41.50
N SER A 171 -2.52 -44.50 -41.11
CA SER A 171 -3.74 -43.89 -41.64
C SER A 171 -4.96 -44.22 -40.74
N SER A 172 -5.98 -43.35 -40.80
CA SER A 172 -7.44 -43.67 -40.77
C SER A 172 -8.05 -44.14 -39.43
N THR A 173 -9.34 -43.96 -39.11
CA THR A 173 -10.57 -43.52 -39.80
C THR A 173 -11.59 -43.17 -38.69
N GLY A 174 -12.37 -42.08 -38.79
CA GLY A 174 -13.81 -42.09 -39.17
C GLY A 174 -14.68 -41.66 -37.96
N GLY A 175 -15.78 -40.92 -38.05
CA GLY A 175 -16.51 -40.27 -39.14
C GLY A 175 -17.77 -39.54 -38.60
N SER A 176 -18.48 -38.85 -39.51
CA SER A 176 -19.89 -38.37 -39.48
C SER A 176 -20.29 -37.28 -38.45
N ASP A 177 -21.14 -36.28 -38.72
CA ASP A 177 -21.88 -35.88 -39.92
C ASP A 177 -22.38 -34.42 -39.79
N SER A 178 -22.45 -33.74 -40.95
CA SER A 178 -23.45 -32.77 -41.47
C SER A 178 -24.23 -31.82 -40.51
N SER A 179 -24.59 -30.58 -40.83
CA SER A 179 -24.92 -29.95 -42.11
C SER A 179 -25.12 -28.43 -41.97
N ASN A 180 -24.76 -27.74 -43.06
CA ASN A 180 -25.17 -26.43 -43.58
C ASN A 180 -26.20 -25.54 -42.82
N ASN A 181 -25.80 -24.29 -42.59
CA ASN A 181 -26.69 -23.14 -42.58
C ASN A 181 -26.22 -22.13 -43.64
N ASN A 182 -27.12 -21.70 -44.51
CA ASN A 182 -26.88 -20.56 -45.40
C ASN A 182 -28.18 -19.75 -45.60
N SER A 183 -27.98 -18.47 -45.90
CA SER A 183 -28.96 -17.46 -46.36
C SER A 183 -29.87 -16.85 -45.28
N SER A 184 -30.26 -15.58 -45.31
CA SER A 184 -29.86 -14.38 -46.07
C SER A 184 -30.68 -13.20 -45.50
N ALA A 185 -30.11 -12.00 -45.58
CA ALA A 185 -30.74 -10.67 -45.72
C ALA A 185 -31.97 -10.28 -44.86
N GLY A 186 -31.78 -9.27 -44.01
CA GLY A 186 -32.85 -8.46 -43.42
C GLY A 186 -32.77 -7.02 -43.91
N ASP A 187 -33.92 -6.43 -44.22
CA ASP A 187 -34.10 -5.08 -44.74
C ASP A 187 -35.12 -4.29 -43.88
N ASN A 188 -34.68 -3.12 -43.43
CA ASN A 188 -35.30 -1.83 -43.12
C ASN A 188 -36.73 -1.57 -42.54
N SER A 189 -36.72 -0.56 -41.64
CA SER A 189 -37.70 0.55 -41.43
C SER A 189 -39.03 0.23 -40.71
N SER A 190 -39.73 1.10 -39.95
CA SER A 190 -39.54 2.45 -39.36
C SER A 190 -40.73 2.74 -38.40
N ILE A 191 -40.48 3.55 -37.35
CA ILE A 191 -41.32 4.63 -36.76
C ILE A 191 -42.79 4.36 -36.36
N GLY A 192 -43.17 4.77 -35.13
CA GLY A 192 -44.57 5.02 -34.76
C GLY A 192 -44.79 5.52 -33.31
N ASN A 193 -45.48 6.66 -33.18
CA ASN A 193 -45.62 7.58 -32.03
C ASN A 193 -46.70 7.26 -30.95
N ASN A 194 -46.54 7.97 -29.81
CA ASN A 194 -47.53 8.69 -28.96
C ASN A 194 -48.50 8.02 -27.95
N GLY A 195 -48.63 8.71 -26.80
CA GLY A 195 -49.93 9.02 -26.14
C GLY A 195 -50.03 8.72 -24.64
N THR A 196 -49.67 9.61 -23.69
CA THR A 196 -50.44 10.63 -22.90
C THR A 196 -51.39 10.17 -21.75
N THR A 197 -51.27 10.90 -20.60
CA THR A 197 -52.26 11.26 -19.52
C THR A 197 -52.85 10.15 -18.64
N GLY A 198 -53.12 10.31 -17.32
CA GLY A 198 -53.15 11.44 -16.39
C GLY A 198 -54.29 11.25 -15.37
N GLY A 199 -54.07 11.59 -14.09
CA GLY A 199 -55.02 12.30 -13.21
C GLY A 199 -56.20 11.58 -12.55
N ASN A 200 -56.30 11.78 -11.22
CA ASN A 200 -57.30 11.31 -10.26
C ASN A 200 -58.54 12.24 -10.11
N SER A 201 -59.55 11.67 -9.43
CA SER A 201 -60.42 12.23 -8.37
C SER A 201 -61.83 12.75 -8.68
N GLU A 202 -62.74 12.26 -7.82
CA GLU A 202 -64.14 12.61 -7.64
C GLU A 202 -64.34 13.91 -6.83
N LYS A 203 -65.50 14.55 -7.04
CA LYS A 203 -66.12 15.60 -6.20
C LYS A 203 -67.39 15.02 -5.59
N ASP A 204 -67.83 15.59 -4.45
CA ASP A 204 -69.22 16.08 -4.18
C ASP A 204 -69.45 16.43 -2.67
N PRO A 205 -70.57 17.07 -2.21
CA PRO A 205 -70.76 18.54 -2.26
C PRO A 205 -71.48 19.17 -1.02
N ASN A 206 -71.58 20.51 -1.05
CA ASN A 206 -72.63 21.47 -0.59
C ASN A 206 -73.48 21.31 0.69
N GLY A 207 -73.75 22.48 1.31
CA GLY A 207 -74.81 22.77 2.28
C GLY A 207 -75.22 24.25 2.27
N ASP A 208 -76.48 24.55 2.60
CA ASP A 208 -77.35 25.59 2.05
C ASP A 208 -77.75 26.75 3.02
N SER A 209 -78.30 27.82 2.43
CA SER A 209 -79.46 28.65 2.87
C SER A 209 -79.27 30.05 3.50
N GLY A 210 -80.12 31.00 3.05
CA GLY A 210 -80.78 32.00 3.93
C GLY A 210 -80.80 33.48 3.49
N CYS A 211 -81.96 33.98 3.05
CA CYS A 211 -82.23 35.30 2.42
C CYS A 211 -82.56 36.48 3.37
N ALA A 212 -82.41 37.75 2.91
CA ALA A 212 -83.50 38.70 2.59
C ALA A 212 -83.19 40.23 2.78
N GLY A 213 -83.42 41.01 1.70
CA GLY A 213 -83.92 42.42 1.61
C GLY A 213 -83.02 43.59 2.07
N GLY A 214 -82.83 44.72 1.37
CA GLY A 214 -83.34 45.29 0.12
C GLY A 214 -83.51 46.83 0.28
N ASN A 215 -82.81 47.67 -0.50
CA ASN A 215 -83.35 48.91 -1.11
C ASN A 215 -82.38 49.54 -2.13
N THR A 216 -82.94 50.07 -3.22
CA THR A 216 -82.28 50.55 -4.45
C THR A 216 -82.30 52.07 -4.59
N GLY A 217 -81.35 52.61 -5.36
CA GLY A 217 -81.31 54.03 -5.76
C GLY A 217 -80.00 54.47 -6.42
N GLU A 218 -79.70 53.87 -7.59
CA GLU A 218 -78.81 54.33 -8.67
C GLU A 218 -77.33 54.62 -8.38
N ASN A 219 -76.58 53.52 -8.30
CA ASN A 219 -75.13 53.45 -8.52
C ASN A 219 -74.78 53.66 -10.00
N PRO A 220 -73.60 54.20 -10.36
CA PRO A 220 -73.06 54.05 -11.71
C PRO A 220 -73.11 52.56 -12.08
N THR A 221 -73.57 52.22 -13.28
CA THR A 221 -73.65 50.83 -13.73
C THR A 221 -72.28 50.19 -13.58
N LEU A 222 -72.15 49.35 -12.56
CA LEU A 222 -70.90 48.69 -12.25
C LEU A 222 -70.62 47.71 -13.39
N ILE A 223 -69.37 47.73 -13.85
CA ILE A 223 -68.95 46.91 -14.99
C ILE A 223 -68.53 45.55 -14.43
N ASP A 224 -69.23 44.50 -14.81
CA ASP A 224 -68.91 43.13 -14.39
C ASP A 224 -67.65 42.64 -15.11
N ILE A 225 -66.63 42.25 -14.34
CA ILE A 225 -65.37 41.74 -14.88
C ILE A 225 -65.46 40.29 -15.35
N SER A 226 -66.56 39.58 -15.07
CA SER A 226 -66.65 38.12 -15.26
C SER A 226 -66.45 37.64 -16.71
N GLY A 227 -66.52 38.53 -17.70
CA GLY A 227 -66.24 38.25 -19.11
C GLY A 227 -64.86 38.70 -19.63
N PHE A 228 -64.07 39.36 -18.78
CA PHE A 228 -62.79 39.97 -19.20
C PHE A 228 -61.69 38.93 -19.40
N LEU A 229 -60.75 39.25 -20.29
CA LEU A 229 -59.59 38.39 -20.54
C LEU A 229 -58.56 38.56 -19.42
N VAL A 230 -58.20 37.46 -18.77
CA VAL A 230 -57.09 37.42 -17.81
C VAL A 230 -55.94 36.60 -18.37
N ARG A 231 -54.73 37.16 -18.30
CA ARG A 231 -53.49 36.46 -18.66
C ARG A 231 -52.65 36.28 -17.41
N VAL A 232 -52.26 35.03 -17.15
CA VAL A 232 -51.37 34.66 -16.05
C VAL A 232 -49.98 34.36 -16.62
N TYR A 233 -48.94 34.94 -16.03
CA TYR A 233 -47.56 34.80 -16.53
C TYR A 233 -46.78 33.78 -15.67
N THR A 234 -46.74 32.53 -16.11
CA THR A 234 -46.28 31.35 -15.33
C THR A 234 -44.92 30.80 -15.79
N GLY A 235 -43.93 31.64 -16.05
CA GLY A 235 -42.59 31.19 -16.52
C GLY A 235 -41.84 30.28 -15.54
N TYR A 236 -40.51 30.16 -15.68
CA TYR A 236 -39.61 29.32 -14.83
C TYR A 236 -39.70 29.52 -13.29
N PHE A 237 -40.53 30.46 -12.81
CA PHE A 237 -40.74 30.77 -11.40
C PHE A 237 -41.84 29.92 -10.74
N CYS A 238 -42.66 29.19 -11.52
CA CYS A 238 -43.73 28.31 -11.02
C CYS A 238 -43.28 26.86 -10.83
N ILE A 239 -42.11 26.65 -10.23
CA ILE A 239 -41.64 25.33 -9.77
C ILE A 239 -41.64 25.33 -8.24
N TYR A 240 -42.09 24.24 -7.63
CA TYR A 240 -42.09 24.08 -6.17
C TYR A 240 -40.73 24.42 -5.53
N ASP A 241 -40.73 25.30 -4.53
CA ASP A 241 -39.56 25.64 -3.71
C ASP A 241 -39.93 25.81 -2.22
N GLY A 242 -41.15 25.38 -1.84
CA GLY A 242 -41.72 25.57 -0.51
C GLY A 242 -42.20 27.00 -0.22
N GLN A 243 -42.22 27.91 -1.20
CA GLN A 243 -42.76 29.26 -1.07
C GLN A 243 -44.01 29.45 -1.94
N ALA A 244 -44.86 30.39 -1.54
CA ALA A 244 -46.05 30.76 -2.27
C ALA A 244 -45.71 31.37 -3.64
N LYS A 245 -46.37 30.89 -4.69
CA LYS A 245 -46.26 31.33 -6.09
C LYS A 245 -47.34 32.34 -6.41
N CYS A 246 -46.92 33.54 -6.78
CA CYS A 246 -47.81 34.64 -7.13
C CYS A 246 -47.41 35.15 -8.52
N PRO A 247 -47.75 34.42 -9.60
CA PRO A 247 -47.45 34.88 -10.95
C PRO A 247 -48.12 36.22 -11.22
N GLU A 248 -47.43 37.08 -11.96
CA GLU A 248 -48.00 38.34 -12.43
C GLU A 248 -49.21 38.06 -13.32
N ILE A 249 -50.23 38.93 -13.24
CA ILE A 249 -51.42 38.85 -14.08
C ILE A 249 -51.71 40.16 -14.80
N SER A 250 -52.37 40.07 -15.95
CA SER A 250 -53.00 41.23 -16.62
C SER A 250 -54.47 40.95 -16.87
N VAL A 251 -55.32 41.96 -16.64
CA VAL A 251 -56.77 41.91 -16.85
C VAL A 251 -57.12 42.93 -17.92
N ILE A 252 -57.74 42.47 -19.00
CA ILE A 252 -58.08 43.29 -20.17
C ILE A 252 -59.60 43.33 -20.31
N ALA A 253 -60.17 44.52 -20.23
CA ALA A 253 -61.60 44.75 -20.43
C ALA A 253 -62.01 44.48 -21.89
N ASP A 254 -63.30 44.24 -22.13
CA ASP A 254 -63.83 44.02 -23.50
C ASP A 254 -63.59 45.21 -24.44
N SER A 255 -63.38 46.41 -23.88
CA SER A 255 -62.97 47.62 -24.62
C SER A 255 -61.53 47.55 -25.15
N GLY A 256 -60.74 46.57 -24.69
CA GLY A 256 -59.31 46.44 -24.97
C GLY A 256 -58.40 47.16 -23.97
N GLU A 257 -58.95 47.79 -22.93
CA GLU A 257 -58.17 48.51 -21.92
C GLU A 257 -57.59 47.57 -20.84
N ASN A 258 -56.32 47.79 -20.47
CA ASN A 258 -55.71 47.10 -19.33
C ASN A 258 -56.18 47.74 -18.02
N LEU A 259 -56.66 46.91 -17.08
CA LEU A 259 -57.07 47.35 -15.76
C LEU A 259 -55.88 47.46 -14.80
N VAL A 260 -56.01 48.29 -13.76
CA VAL A 260 -54.96 48.51 -12.76
C VAL A 260 -55.28 47.80 -11.43
N GLN A 261 -54.41 46.87 -11.02
CA GLN A 261 -54.52 46.19 -9.72
C GLN A 261 -54.47 47.18 -8.56
N GLY A 262 -55.35 47.00 -7.57
CA GLY A 262 -55.53 47.90 -6.42
C GLY A 262 -56.46 49.09 -6.66
N THR A 263 -56.75 49.42 -7.93
CA THR A 263 -57.69 50.49 -8.31
C THR A 263 -58.96 49.92 -8.93
N ASP A 264 -58.82 49.05 -9.92
CA ASP A 264 -59.93 48.48 -10.69
C ASP A 264 -60.27 47.04 -10.26
N PHE A 265 -59.30 46.33 -9.68
CA PHE A 265 -59.49 44.97 -9.16
C PHE A 265 -58.49 44.64 -8.05
N THR A 266 -58.74 43.57 -7.30
CA THR A 266 -57.81 42.97 -6.34
C THR A 266 -57.54 41.51 -6.70
N VAL A 267 -56.39 40.98 -6.25
CA VAL A 267 -55.95 39.61 -6.57
C VAL A 267 -55.71 38.84 -5.28
N SER A 268 -56.17 37.60 -5.23
CA SER A 268 -55.82 36.64 -4.19
C SER A 268 -55.50 35.28 -4.81
N TYR A 269 -54.63 34.51 -4.16
CA TYR A 269 -54.19 33.20 -4.62
C TYR A 269 -54.60 32.11 -3.63
N GLU A 270 -54.87 30.92 -4.14
CA GLU A 270 -55.25 29.73 -3.36
C GLU A 270 -54.51 28.51 -3.91
N ASN A 271 -54.16 27.56 -3.03
CA ASN A 271 -53.36 26.36 -3.36
C ASN A 271 -52.02 26.66 -4.05
N ASN A 272 -51.41 27.80 -3.73
CA ASN A 272 -50.28 28.32 -4.50
C ASN A 272 -48.90 28.01 -3.90
N VAL A 273 -48.77 26.99 -3.06
CA VAL A 273 -47.48 26.58 -2.46
C VAL A 273 -47.03 25.25 -3.03
N ASN A 274 -47.86 24.21 -2.90
CA ASN A 274 -47.55 22.86 -3.37
C ASN A 274 -47.69 22.75 -4.89
N ALA A 275 -47.05 21.73 -5.46
CA ALA A 275 -47.19 21.44 -6.89
C ALA A 275 -48.63 21.01 -7.23
N GLY A 276 -49.07 21.35 -8.43
CA GLY A 276 -50.42 21.13 -8.94
C GLY A 276 -51.14 22.42 -9.34
N THR A 277 -52.45 22.31 -9.54
CA THR A 277 -53.28 23.43 -10.02
C THR A 277 -53.60 24.41 -8.89
N ALA A 278 -53.07 25.62 -9.01
CA ALA A 278 -53.34 26.76 -8.15
C ALA A 278 -54.37 27.70 -8.76
N LEU A 279 -55.03 28.50 -7.92
CA LEU A 279 -56.07 29.45 -8.35
C LEU A 279 -55.59 30.88 -8.17
N VAL A 280 -55.95 31.74 -9.13
CA VAL A 280 -55.88 33.19 -9.00
C VAL A 280 -57.29 33.77 -9.12
N ARG A 281 -57.74 34.44 -8.06
CA ARG A 281 -59.05 35.09 -7.97
C ARG A 281 -58.87 36.58 -8.18
N VAL A 282 -59.55 37.12 -9.19
CA VAL A 282 -59.57 38.54 -9.53
C VAL A 282 -60.95 39.07 -9.17
N LYS A 283 -60.99 40.02 -8.24
CA LYS A 283 -62.24 40.63 -7.76
C LYS A 283 -62.30 42.10 -8.14
N GLY A 284 -63.35 42.50 -8.84
CA GLY A 284 -63.56 43.89 -9.24
C GLY A 284 -63.69 44.83 -8.03
N VAL A 285 -63.10 46.01 -8.12
CA VAL A 285 -63.15 47.06 -7.09
C VAL A 285 -63.40 48.43 -7.76
N GLY A 286 -63.99 49.37 -7.04
CA GLY A 286 -64.30 50.70 -7.57
C GLY A 286 -65.47 50.66 -8.55
N ARG A 287 -65.21 50.96 -9.83
CA ARG A 287 -66.24 50.96 -10.90
C ARG A 287 -66.55 49.56 -11.46
N TYR A 288 -65.72 48.58 -11.10
CA TYR A 288 -65.82 47.21 -11.55
C TYR A 288 -66.37 46.32 -10.43
N THR A 289 -67.20 45.34 -10.79
CA THR A 289 -67.79 44.34 -9.88
C THR A 289 -67.61 42.94 -10.43
N GLY A 290 -68.06 41.93 -9.69
CA GLY A 290 -67.90 40.53 -10.08
C GLY A 290 -66.54 39.97 -9.67
N GLU A 291 -66.38 38.67 -9.90
CA GLU A 291 -65.18 37.92 -9.61
C GLU A 291 -64.99 36.91 -10.73
N LEU A 292 -63.75 36.78 -11.19
CA LEU A 292 -63.36 35.73 -12.11
C LEU A 292 -62.20 34.95 -11.48
N THR A 293 -62.12 33.67 -11.78
CA THR A 293 -61.08 32.77 -11.28
C THR A 293 -60.37 32.14 -12.47
N GLU A 294 -59.05 32.30 -12.52
CA GLU A 294 -58.18 31.60 -13.46
C GLU A 294 -57.32 30.58 -12.71
N THR A 295 -56.79 29.60 -13.45
CA THR A 295 -55.89 28.60 -12.90
C THR A 295 -54.47 28.79 -13.41
N PHE A 296 -53.48 28.32 -12.64
CA PHE A 296 -52.12 28.16 -13.10
C PHE A 296 -51.49 26.91 -12.49
N GLU A 297 -50.51 26.34 -13.19
CA GLU A 297 -49.80 25.15 -12.72
C GLU A 297 -48.53 25.54 -11.95
N ILE A 298 -48.29 24.82 -10.85
CA ILE A 298 -47.02 24.79 -10.14
C ILE A 298 -46.38 23.44 -10.42
N ASP A 299 -45.25 23.43 -11.13
CA ASP A 299 -44.53 22.21 -11.47
C ASP A 299 -43.83 21.60 -10.24
N LYS A 300 -43.74 20.26 -10.24
CA LYS A 300 -42.93 19.53 -9.25
C LYS A 300 -41.45 19.89 -9.38
N ALA A 301 -40.76 19.94 -8.25
CA ALA A 301 -39.31 20.13 -8.23
C ALA A 301 -38.56 18.82 -8.48
N MET A 302 -37.30 18.91 -8.90
CA MET A 302 -36.39 17.77 -8.80
C MET A 302 -36.00 17.56 -7.32
N PRO A 303 -36.00 16.31 -6.81
CA PRO A 303 -35.44 15.99 -5.50
C PRO A 303 -33.99 16.48 -5.39
N LYS A 304 -33.55 16.75 -4.15
CA LYS A 304 -32.13 17.06 -3.91
C LYS A 304 -31.28 15.79 -3.90
N MET A 305 -29.99 15.96 -4.16
CA MET A 305 -29.03 14.87 -4.34
C MET A 305 -28.82 14.07 -3.04
N ALA A 306 -28.47 12.80 -3.23
CA ALA A 306 -27.90 11.94 -2.20
C ALA A 306 -26.40 11.73 -2.49
N TYR A 307 -25.61 11.54 -1.43
CA TYR A 307 -24.18 11.28 -1.53
C TYR A 307 -23.69 10.48 -0.31
N TYR A 308 -22.49 9.93 -0.39
CA TYR A 308 -21.87 9.28 0.77
C TYR A 308 -21.23 10.33 1.69
N GLY A 309 -21.65 10.36 2.95
CA GLY A 309 -21.03 11.17 4.01
C GLY A 309 -19.64 10.68 4.41
N GLU A 310 -19.32 9.41 4.15
CA GLU A 310 -18.01 8.78 4.43
C GLU A 310 -17.59 7.88 3.26
N GLU A 311 -16.27 7.70 3.09
CA GLU A 311 -15.71 6.84 2.01
C GLU A 311 -15.79 5.33 2.33
N GLU A 312 -16.11 4.97 3.58
CA GLU A 312 -16.15 3.59 4.10
C GLU A 312 -17.46 3.37 4.85
N ALA A 313 -18.04 2.18 4.73
CA ALA A 313 -19.14 1.70 5.54
C ALA A 313 -18.69 0.47 6.33
N ILE A 314 -19.35 0.18 7.46
CA ILE A 314 -18.99 -0.92 8.35
C ILE A 314 -20.12 -1.94 8.39
N VAL A 315 -19.79 -3.23 8.29
CA VAL A 315 -20.76 -4.33 8.46
C VAL A 315 -21.55 -4.16 9.76
N GLY A 316 -22.87 -4.33 9.66
CA GLY A 316 -23.81 -4.15 10.78
C GLY A 316 -24.31 -2.72 10.99
N GLN A 317 -23.78 -1.72 10.27
CA GLN A 317 -24.19 -0.32 10.40
C GLN A 317 -25.00 0.17 9.19
N PRO A 318 -25.89 1.17 9.36
CA PRO A 318 -26.47 1.91 8.23
C PRO A 318 -25.36 2.47 7.34
N LEU A 319 -25.55 2.38 6.02
CA LEU A 319 -24.64 3.01 5.07
C LEU A 319 -24.66 4.54 5.27
N PRO A 320 -23.53 5.23 5.03
CA PRO A 320 -23.40 6.67 5.27
C PRO A 320 -24.07 7.48 4.14
N ILE A 321 -25.30 7.13 3.73
CA ILE A 321 -26.04 7.85 2.70
C ILE A 321 -26.65 9.10 3.33
N VAL A 322 -26.28 10.27 2.82
CA VAL A 322 -26.78 11.57 3.26
C VAL A 322 -27.61 12.19 2.14
N PHE A 323 -28.78 12.68 2.50
CA PHE A 323 -29.64 13.46 1.61
C PHE A 323 -29.54 14.94 1.98
N ASP A 324 -29.35 15.81 0.99
CA ASP A 324 -29.36 17.27 1.18
C ASP A 324 -30.69 17.79 1.78
N GLN A 325 -31.77 17.06 1.53
CA GLN A 325 -33.07 17.25 2.13
C GLN A 325 -33.73 15.89 2.33
N LYS A 326 -34.43 15.71 3.45
CA LYS A 326 -35.16 14.47 3.71
C LYS A 326 -36.13 14.20 2.54
N PRO A 327 -36.05 13.03 1.89
CA PRO A 327 -36.94 12.69 0.78
C PRO A 327 -38.39 12.58 1.28
N GLU A 328 -39.32 13.18 0.54
CA GLU A 328 -40.75 13.02 0.77
C GLU A 328 -41.26 11.69 0.20
N GLY A 329 -40.75 11.30 -0.97
CA GLY A 329 -41.03 10.03 -1.61
C GLY A 329 -40.32 8.86 -0.92
N LYS A 330 -40.88 7.66 -1.10
CA LYS A 330 -40.28 6.43 -0.57
C LYS A 330 -38.96 6.13 -1.29
N CYS A 331 -37.91 5.83 -0.52
CA CYS A 331 -36.62 5.42 -1.05
C CYS A 331 -36.55 3.91 -1.27
N THR A 332 -36.00 3.50 -2.40
CA THR A 332 -35.58 2.14 -2.70
C THR A 332 -34.15 2.16 -3.22
N TYR A 333 -33.47 1.03 -3.12
CA TYR A 333 -32.04 0.94 -3.41
C TYR A 333 -31.78 -0.22 -4.37
N GLU A 334 -31.01 0.05 -5.42
CA GLU A 334 -30.42 -0.98 -6.26
C GLU A 334 -28.94 -1.08 -5.96
N VAL A 335 -28.51 -2.25 -5.49
CA VAL A 335 -27.12 -2.51 -5.11
C VAL A 335 -26.54 -3.52 -6.08
N ARG A 336 -25.36 -3.21 -6.62
CA ARG A 336 -24.58 -4.11 -7.49
C ARG A 336 -23.20 -4.29 -6.89
N ARG A 337 -22.57 -5.46 -7.11
CA ARG A 337 -21.14 -5.61 -6.84
C ARG A 337 -20.35 -4.82 -7.87
N LEU A 338 -19.23 -4.22 -7.50
CA LEU A 338 -18.35 -3.51 -8.43
C LEU A 338 -18.03 -4.38 -9.67
N ASN A 339 -18.14 -3.79 -10.86
CA ASN A 339 -17.94 -4.45 -12.16
C ASN A 339 -18.94 -5.59 -12.47
N LYS A 340 -20.12 -5.60 -11.86
CA LYS A 340 -21.22 -6.55 -12.16
C LYS A 340 -22.50 -5.80 -12.52
N GLU A 341 -23.24 -6.31 -13.50
CA GLU A 341 -24.49 -5.69 -13.98
C GLU A 341 -25.71 -6.11 -13.15
N GLU A 342 -25.66 -7.29 -12.54
CA GLU A 342 -26.76 -7.86 -11.76
C GLU A 342 -26.86 -7.19 -10.38
N THR A 343 -28.11 -6.93 -9.96
CA THR A 343 -28.41 -6.47 -8.61
C THR A 343 -28.24 -7.62 -7.62
N THR A 344 -27.91 -7.29 -6.37
CA THR A 344 -27.66 -8.28 -5.32
C THR A 344 -28.08 -7.74 -3.96
N ASP A 345 -28.59 -8.63 -3.11
CA ASP A 345 -28.91 -8.41 -1.70
C ASP A 345 -27.81 -8.92 -0.76
N GLN A 346 -26.72 -9.48 -1.30
CA GLN A 346 -25.65 -10.12 -0.54
C GLN A 346 -24.98 -9.16 0.46
N TYR A 347 -24.80 -7.90 0.09
CA TYR A 347 -24.00 -6.93 0.86
C TYR A 347 -24.83 -6.06 1.78
N THR A 348 -26.13 -5.92 1.52
CA THR A 348 -26.97 -4.91 2.20
C THR A 348 -28.41 -5.38 2.36
N LYS A 349 -29.09 -4.87 3.39
CA LYS A 349 -30.54 -5.01 3.58
C LYS A 349 -31.17 -3.71 4.05
N VAL A 350 -32.46 -3.52 3.79
CA VAL A 350 -33.22 -2.38 4.34
C VAL A 350 -33.73 -2.73 5.74
N ASN A 351 -33.51 -1.85 6.71
CA ASN A 351 -34.01 -2.02 8.08
C ASN A 351 -35.45 -1.49 8.23
N GLU A 352 -36.03 -1.63 9.43
CA GLU A 352 -37.40 -1.18 9.74
C GLU A 352 -37.60 0.35 9.57
N ASN A 353 -36.51 1.13 9.62
CA ASN A 353 -36.54 2.57 9.42
C ASN A 353 -36.43 2.99 7.93
N GLY A 354 -36.28 2.02 7.01
CA GLY A 354 -36.06 2.29 5.59
C GLY A 354 -34.61 2.64 5.21
N GLU A 355 -33.67 2.45 6.13
CA GLU A 355 -32.24 2.70 5.90
C GLU A 355 -31.56 1.45 5.32
N LEU A 356 -30.65 1.65 4.37
CA LEU A 356 -29.83 0.57 3.83
C LEU A 356 -28.69 0.26 4.81
N VAL A 357 -28.60 -0.98 5.28
CA VAL A 357 -27.64 -1.45 6.29
C VAL A 357 -26.68 -2.46 5.66
N ALA A 358 -25.39 -2.32 5.93
CA ALA A 358 -24.37 -3.27 5.51
C ALA A 358 -24.48 -4.60 6.26
N ILE A 359 -24.37 -5.73 5.55
CA ILE A 359 -24.39 -7.08 6.14
C ILE A 359 -23.20 -7.95 5.74
N GLN A 360 -22.48 -7.60 4.67
CA GLN A 360 -21.26 -8.29 4.26
C GLN A 360 -20.23 -7.29 3.72
N ALA A 361 -18.96 -7.51 4.02
CA ALA A 361 -17.86 -6.75 3.46
C ALA A 361 -17.73 -6.97 1.94
N GLY A 362 -17.30 -5.93 1.23
CA GLY A 362 -17.14 -5.95 -0.22
C GLY A 362 -17.21 -4.55 -0.83
N ILE A 363 -17.26 -4.50 -2.15
CA ILE A 363 -17.29 -3.23 -2.90
C ILE A 363 -18.55 -3.19 -3.74
N VAL A 364 -19.37 -2.16 -3.52
CA VAL A 364 -20.70 -2.04 -4.11
C VAL A 364 -20.87 -0.72 -4.86
N GLU A 365 -21.77 -0.74 -5.83
CA GLU A 365 -22.33 0.44 -6.48
C GLU A 365 -23.81 0.54 -6.12
N ILE A 366 -24.26 1.72 -5.73
CA ILE A 366 -25.62 1.92 -5.23
C ILE A 366 -26.31 2.97 -6.09
N ASN A 367 -27.50 2.62 -6.57
CA ASN A 367 -28.45 3.59 -7.11
C ASN A 367 -29.60 3.78 -6.12
N VAL A 368 -29.91 5.04 -5.83
CA VAL A 368 -31.03 5.42 -4.97
C VAL A 368 -32.18 5.86 -5.84
N LYS A 369 -33.31 5.18 -5.71
CA LYS A 369 -34.57 5.50 -6.37
C LYS A 369 -35.53 6.11 -5.36
N ILE A 370 -35.98 7.33 -5.64
CA ILE A 370 -36.96 8.05 -4.84
C ILE A 370 -38.25 8.12 -5.65
N GLU A 371 -39.32 7.56 -5.11
CA GLU A 371 -40.65 7.62 -5.74
C GLU A 371 -41.15 9.06 -5.83
N GLU A 372 -42.02 9.34 -6.81
CA GLU A 372 -42.67 10.64 -6.95
C GLU A 372 -43.48 10.98 -5.69
N SER A 373 -43.41 12.24 -5.23
CA SER A 373 -44.23 12.75 -4.12
C SER A 373 -45.19 13.83 -4.59
N GLU A 374 -45.94 14.44 -3.67
CA GLU A 374 -46.80 15.59 -3.96
C GLU A 374 -46.03 16.71 -4.67
N ASN A 375 -44.84 17.05 -4.16
CA ASN A 375 -44.08 18.22 -4.60
C ASN A 375 -42.84 17.92 -5.44
N TYR A 376 -42.41 16.66 -5.51
CA TYR A 376 -41.18 16.27 -6.18
C TYR A 376 -41.39 15.17 -7.22
N LEU A 377 -40.68 15.28 -8.34
CA LEU A 377 -40.60 14.25 -9.38
C LEU A 377 -39.91 13.00 -8.83
N ALA A 378 -40.23 11.83 -9.40
CA ALA A 378 -39.43 10.61 -9.15
C ALA A 378 -37.98 10.83 -9.61
N THR A 379 -37.01 10.22 -8.93
CA THR A 379 -35.61 10.29 -9.39
C THR A 379 -34.81 9.03 -9.08
N ASP A 380 -33.80 8.81 -9.92
CA ASP A 380 -32.85 7.72 -9.85
C ASP A 380 -31.43 8.30 -9.91
N TYR A 381 -30.64 8.11 -8.85
CA TYR A 381 -29.28 8.63 -8.74
C TYR A 381 -28.28 7.50 -8.49
N SER A 382 -27.22 7.47 -9.27
CA SER A 382 -26.04 6.67 -8.92
C SER A 382 -25.20 7.41 -7.90
N LEU A 383 -24.98 6.80 -6.73
CA LEU A 383 -24.06 7.30 -5.72
C LEU A 383 -22.59 6.96 -6.02
N GLY A 384 -22.36 6.11 -7.02
CA GLY A 384 -21.04 5.54 -7.32
C GLY A 384 -20.63 4.46 -6.32
N THR A 385 -19.33 4.21 -6.24
CA THR A 385 -18.74 3.10 -5.50
C THR A 385 -18.62 3.38 -4.00
N LEU A 386 -19.01 2.42 -3.17
CA LEU A 386 -18.79 2.39 -1.73
C LEU A 386 -18.04 1.12 -1.32
N THR A 387 -17.12 1.26 -0.37
CA THR A 387 -16.41 0.14 0.23
C THR A 387 -17.01 -0.19 1.59
N ILE A 388 -17.47 -1.43 1.77
CA ILE A 388 -18.02 -1.95 3.02
C ILE A 388 -16.95 -2.82 3.68
N CYS A 389 -16.48 -2.42 4.85
CA CYS A 389 -15.42 -3.07 5.61
C CYS A 389 -15.96 -3.95 6.73
N ASP A 390 -15.22 -5.01 7.08
CA ASP A 390 -15.45 -5.81 8.29
C ASP A 390 -14.64 -5.24 9.46
N GLU A 391 -15.25 -5.10 10.63
CA GLU A 391 -14.55 -4.74 11.87
C GLU A 391 -14.75 -5.77 12.99
N GLU A 392 -15.61 -6.77 12.79
CA GLU A 392 -15.89 -7.83 13.75
C GLU A 392 -14.84 -8.94 13.67
N SER A 393 -14.57 -9.43 12.46
CA SER A 393 -13.55 -10.46 12.23
C SER A 393 -12.73 -10.19 10.96
N PRO A 394 -12.10 -9.00 10.85
CA PRO A 394 -11.37 -8.65 9.65
C PRO A 394 -10.20 -9.60 9.40
N GLU A 395 -9.88 -9.76 8.14
CA GLU A 395 -8.76 -10.50 7.63
C GLU A 395 -7.74 -9.60 6.97
N GLY A 396 -6.47 -10.00 6.96
CA GLY A 396 -5.41 -9.24 6.32
C GLY A 396 -4.09 -9.96 6.24
N GLY A 397 -3.17 -9.43 5.45
CA GLY A 397 -1.82 -9.98 5.35
C GLY A 397 -0.89 -9.15 4.49
N PHE A 398 0.42 -9.43 4.60
CA PHE A 398 1.41 -8.97 3.65
C PHE A 398 1.14 -9.57 2.27
N SER A 399 1.30 -8.75 1.23
CA SER A 399 1.06 -9.13 -0.17
C SER A 399 2.39 -9.28 -0.92
N PRO A 400 3.07 -10.45 -0.85
CA PRO A 400 4.24 -10.74 -1.68
C PRO A 400 3.85 -10.88 -3.15
N SER A 401 4.83 -10.80 -4.05
CA SER A 401 4.61 -11.06 -5.49
C SER A 401 4.31 -12.52 -5.80
N THR A 402 4.87 -13.46 -5.04
CA THR A 402 4.66 -14.90 -5.16
C THR A 402 4.69 -15.59 -3.80
N TYR A 403 4.00 -16.72 -3.68
CA TYR A 403 3.98 -17.62 -2.52
C TYR A 403 3.41 -18.97 -2.97
N ALA A 404 3.64 -20.03 -2.20
CA ALA A 404 2.94 -21.29 -2.38
C ALA A 404 1.88 -21.48 -1.28
N GLU A 405 0.72 -22.01 -1.66
CA GLU A 405 -0.29 -22.44 -0.69
C GLU A 405 0.29 -23.55 0.21
N GLY A 406 0.04 -23.46 1.52
CA GLY A 406 0.57 -24.38 2.52
C GLY A 406 1.93 -23.98 3.11
N ASP A 407 2.61 -22.98 2.55
CA ASP A 407 3.86 -22.46 3.11
C ASP A 407 3.64 -21.92 4.55
N THR A 408 4.66 -22.06 5.40
CA THR A 408 4.60 -21.61 6.81
C THR A 408 5.23 -20.23 7.03
N TYR A 409 5.64 -19.57 5.95
CA TYR A 409 6.20 -18.22 5.95
C TYR A 409 6.08 -17.60 4.56
N LYS A 410 6.00 -16.26 4.50
CA LYS A 410 6.10 -15.52 3.23
C LYS A 410 7.56 -15.13 2.99
N SER A 411 8.00 -15.17 1.74
CA SER A 411 9.31 -14.66 1.38
C SER A 411 9.34 -14.02 0.00
N GLU A 412 10.18 -13.01 -0.20
CA GLU A 412 10.35 -12.35 -1.49
C GLU A 412 11.77 -11.82 -1.70
N LEU A 413 12.25 -11.84 -2.95
CA LEU A 413 13.47 -11.18 -3.38
C LEU A 413 13.14 -9.82 -4.02
N LYS A 414 13.73 -8.74 -3.52
CA LYS A 414 13.53 -7.37 -4.03
C LYS A 414 14.82 -6.79 -4.58
N GLY A 415 14.78 -6.32 -5.83
CA GLY A 415 15.81 -5.41 -6.35
C GLY A 415 15.76 -4.08 -5.61
N VAL A 416 16.92 -3.60 -5.14
CA VAL A 416 17.03 -2.39 -4.34
C VAL A 416 18.12 -1.49 -4.94
N THR A 417 17.73 -0.34 -5.47
CA THR A 417 18.68 0.71 -5.87
C THR A 417 19.30 1.33 -4.62
N VAL A 418 20.63 1.36 -4.59
CA VAL A 418 21.46 1.86 -3.49
C VAL A 418 22.08 3.18 -3.90
N GLU A 419 21.84 4.21 -3.09
CA GLU A 419 22.46 5.53 -3.23
C GLU A 419 23.08 5.92 -1.88
N ASN A 420 24.35 6.34 -1.87
CA ASN A 420 25.08 6.69 -0.65
C ASN A 420 25.05 5.57 0.42
N GLY A 421 25.23 4.31 -0.03
CA GLY A 421 25.28 3.12 0.82
C GLY A 421 23.93 2.68 1.39
N LYS A 422 22.81 3.23 0.89
CA LYS A 422 21.46 2.92 1.38
C LYS A 422 20.50 2.64 0.26
N GLY A 423 19.64 1.66 0.47
CA GLY A 423 18.57 1.29 -0.44
C GLY A 423 17.21 1.30 0.23
N SER A 424 16.13 1.27 -0.55
CA SER A 424 14.77 1.14 -0.02
C SER A 424 13.89 0.25 -0.88
N PHE A 425 12.93 -0.42 -0.24
CA PHE A 425 11.89 -1.21 -0.90
C PHE A 425 10.55 -1.03 -0.18
N ASP A 426 9.49 -1.43 -0.87
CA ASP A 426 8.12 -1.35 -0.38
C ASP A 426 7.48 -2.73 -0.32
N ILE A 427 6.65 -2.95 0.70
CA ILE A 427 5.69 -4.06 0.77
C ILE A 427 4.32 -3.54 1.19
N ALA A 428 3.26 -4.14 0.67
CA ALA A 428 1.90 -3.83 1.09
C ALA A 428 1.42 -4.80 2.17
N PHE A 429 0.65 -4.28 3.11
CA PHE A 429 -0.26 -5.06 3.96
C PHE A 429 -1.68 -4.68 3.58
N GLU A 430 -2.49 -5.64 3.19
CA GLU A 430 -3.85 -5.43 2.65
C GLU A 430 -4.87 -6.16 3.53
N SER A 431 -6.07 -5.60 3.67
CA SER A 431 -7.09 -6.09 4.59
C SER A 431 -8.49 -5.71 4.12
N ASP A 432 -9.51 -6.43 4.60
CA ASP A 432 -10.93 -6.07 4.44
C ASP A 432 -11.43 -5.12 5.56
N ALA A 433 -10.56 -4.78 6.52
CA ALA A 433 -10.87 -3.84 7.58
C ALA A 433 -10.96 -2.39 7.10
N SER A 434 -11.58 -1.54 7.92
CA SER A 434 -11.57 -0.09 7.68
C SER A 434 -10.20 0.52 7.96
N ASN A 435 -9.96 1.72 7.44
CA ASN A 435 -8.71 2.43 7.75
C ASN A 435 -8.56 2.72 9.25
N LYS A 436 -9.67 3.08 9.90
CA LYS A 436 -9.70 3.37 11.33
C LYS A 436 -9.34 2.13 12.14
N TRP A 437 -9.93 0.99 11.80
CA TRP A 437 -9.65 -0.28 12.49
C TRP A 437 -8.18 -0.66 12.37
N LEU A 438 -7.60 -0.59 11.16
CA LEU A 438 -6.17 -0.86 10.97
C LEU A 438 -5.29 0.07 11.81
N ASP A 439 -5.61 1.36 11.91
CA ASP A 439 -4.82 2.32 12.70
C ASP A 439 -4.90 2.07 14.22
N GLU A 440 -6.00 1.48 14.68
CA GLU A 440 -6.24 1.19 16.10
C GLU A 440 -5.69 -0.18 16.53
N HIS A 441 -5.75 -1.19 15.65
CA HIS A 441 -5.50 -2.59 15.99
C HIS A 441 -4.21 -3.17 15.39
N MET A 442 -3.70 -2.60 14.29
CA MET A 442 -2.51 -3.12 13.62
C MET A 442 -1.25 -2.34 13.99
N ARG A 443 -0.16 -3.10 14.15
CA ARG A 443 1.17 -2.56 14.40
C ARG A 443 2.21 -3.34 13.62
N PHE A 444 3.16 -2.64 13.03
CA PHE A 444 4.22 -3.25 12.23
C PHE A 444 5.58 -3.10 12.91
N GLU A 445 6.43 -4.10 12.73
CA GLU A 445 7.85 -4.05 13.06
C GLU A 445 8.67 -4.56 11.89
N VAL A 446 9.90 -4.08 11.81
CA VAL A 446 10.94 -4.67 10.97
C VAL A 446 12.12 -5.00 11.87
N GLU A 447 12.72 -6.16 11.63
CA GLU A 447 14.01 -6.53 12.20
C GLU A 447 14.95 -6.97 11.10
N ASP A 448 16.23 -6.73 11.34
CA ASP A 448 17.29 -7.23 10.47
C ASP A 448 17.46 -8.71 10.76
N ALA A 449 17.10 -9.51 9.76
CA ALA A 449 17.16 -10.96 9.79
C ALA A 449 18.34 -11.48 8.96
N THR A 450 19.29 -10.60 8.58
CA THR A 450 20.46 -10.98 7.79
C THR A 450 21.22 -12.08 8.51
N PRO A 451 21.43 -13.26 7.86
CA PRO A 451 22.24 -14.33 8.41
C PRO A 451 23.57 -13.81 8.92
N SER A 452 23.98 -14.29 10.09
CA SER A 452 25.17 -13.75 10.78
C SER A 452 26.44 -13.87 9.95
N ALA A 453 26.57 -14.92 9.12
CA ALA A 453 27.68 -15.07 8.19
C ALA A 453 27.75 -13.88 7.21
N TYR A 454 26.64 -13.55 6.53
CA TYR A 454 26.59 -12.41 5.63
C TYR A 454 26.80 -11.08 6.34
N ARG A 455 26.29 -10.91 7.56
CA ARG A 455 26.56 -9.70 8.35
C ARG A 455 28.06 -9.53 8.60
N LYS A 456 28.74 -10.57 9.09
CA LYS A 456 30.20 -10.57 9.26
C LYS A 456 30.91 -10.21 7.94
N ALA A 457 30.38 -10.73 6.82
CA ALA A 457 30.92 -10.45 5.50
C ALA A 457 30.96 -8.97 5.17
N PHE A 458 29.82 -8.32 5.35
CA PHE A 458 29.63 -6.91 5.02
C PHE A 458 30.31 -5.99 6.03
N GLU A 459 30.38 -6.38 7.29
CA GLU A 459 31.19 -5.69 8.30
C GLU A 459 32.68 -5.71 7.91
N TRP A 460 33.20 -6.85 7.46
CA TRP A 460 34.59 -6.95 6.98
C TRP A 460 34.88 -6.09 5.74
N LEU A 461 33.88 -5.95 4.86
CA LEU A 461 33.93 -5.04 3.70
C LEU A 461 33.69 -3.57 4.07
N GLY A 462 33.32 -3.26 5.32
CA GLY A 462 33.01 -1.90 5.77
C GLY A 462 31.71 -1.33 5.21
N LYS A 463 30.77 -2.20 4.83
CA LYS A 463 29.44 -1.83 4.34
C LYS A 463 28.50 -1.53 5.50
N ASP A 464 27.51 -0.66 5.26
CA ASP A 464 26.52 -0.31 6.28
C ASP A 464 25.59 -1.50 6.60
N THR A 465 25.78 -2.11 7.77
CA THR A 465 24.94 -3.19 8.31
C THR A 465 24.04 -2.72 9.47
N GLU A 466 24.10 -1.43 9.84
CA GLU A 466 23.39 -0.88 10.99
C GLU A 466 22.10 -0.15 10.59
N THR A 467 22.04 0.41 9.38
CA THR A 467 20.85 1.13 8.92
C THR A 467 19.69 0.16 8.68
N LEU A 468 18.69 0.26 9.54
CA LEU A 468 17.36 -0.31 9.33
C LEU A 468 16.30 0.64 9.87
N VAL A 469 15.53 1.25 8.97
CA VAL A 469 14.44 2.18 9.30
C VAL A 469 13.25 1.84 8.44
N PHE A 470 12.05 1.90 9.02
CA PHE A 470 10.82 1.73 8.25
C PHE A 470 9.82 2.86 8.52
N LYS A 471 8.92 3.02 7.57
CA LYS A 471 7.77 3.93 7.61
C LYS A 471 6.53 3.15 7.17
N VAL A 472 5.42 3.43 7.83
CA VAL A 472 4.11 2.89 7.46
C VAL A 472 3.24 4.07 7.01
N GLU A 473 2.63 3.92 5.84
CA GLU A 473 1.73 4.91 5.26
C GLU A 473 0.38 4.28 4.95
N ASN A 474 -0.68 5.05 5.10
CA ASN A 474 -1.99 4.66 4.59
C ASN A 474 -1.93 4.75 3.06
N SER A 475 -2.10 3.61 2.39
CA SER A 475 -2.05 3.48 0.94
C SER A 475 -3.38 3.00 0.35
N THR A 476 -4.48 3.20 1.08
CA THR A 476 -5.81 2.70 0.70
C THR A 476 -6.32 3.40 -0.56
N LYS A 477 -6.07 4.70 -0.74
CA LYS A 477 -6.49 5.40 -1.96
C LYS A 477 -5.75 4.88 -3.19
N GLU A 478 -4.47 4.60 -3.06
CA GLU A 478 -3.64 3.99 -4.09
C GLU A 478 -4.16 2.60 -4.45
N LEU A 479 -4.49 1.75 -3.46
CA LEU A 479 -5.14 0.45 -3.69
C LEU A 479 -6.46 0.61 -4.46
N ARG A 480 -7.34 1.52 -4.02
CA ARG A 480 -8.65 1.76 -4.63
C ARG A 480 -8.59 2.33 -6.06
N SER A 481 -7.47 2.95 -6.41
CA SER A 481 -7.23 3.46 -7.77
C SER A 481 -6.72 2.42 -8.76
N ARG A 482 -6.34 1.21 -8.31
CA ARG A 482 -5.82 0.18 -9.21
C ARG A 482 -6.95 -0.42 -10.06
N TYR A 483 -6.63 -0.79 -11.29
CA TYR A 483 -7.59 -1.40 -12.22
C TYR A 483 -8.13 -2.77 -11.73
N ASN A 484 -7.38 -3.46 -10.87
CA ASN A 484 -7.72 -4.75 -10.27
C ASN A 484 -8.37 -4.61 -8.88
N TYR A 485 -8.75 -3.41 -8.45
CA TYR A 485 -9.44 -3.23 -7.18
C TYR A 485 -10.74 -4.06 -7.15
N GLY A 486 -10.91 -4.87 -6.09
CA GLY A 486 -12.02 -5.82 -5.96
C GLY A 486 -11.92 -7.11 -6.76
N ARG A 487 -10.74 -7.42 -7.34
CA ARG A 487 -10.48 -8.69 -8.06
C ARG A 487 -9.56 -9.63 -7.31
N ASP A 488 -8.51 -9.08 -6.70
CA ASP A 488 -7.46 -9.92 -6.09
C ASP A 488 -7.80 -10.23 -4.62
N PRO A 489 -7.71 -11.50 -4.20
CA PRO A 489 -7.97 -11.91 -2.82
C PRO A 489 -6.87 -11.44 -1.89
N ILE A 490 -7.19 -11.23 -0.61
CA ILE A 490 -6.19 -11.02 0.44
C ILE A 490 -5.30 -12.28 0.54
N VAL A 491 -3.98 -12.08 0.54
CA VAL A 491 -3.02 -13.14 0.88
C VAL A 491 -3.06 -13.33 2.40
N GLY A 492 -3.55 -14.49 2.85
CA GLY A 492 -3.80 -14.76 4.26
C GLY A 492 -2.54 -14.67 5.13
N PRO A 493 -2.68 -14.47 6.45
CA PRO A 493 -1.56 -14.41 7.37
C PRO A 493 -0.94 -15.80 7.60
N CYS A 494 0.35 -15.86 7.95
CA CYS A 494 1.05 -17.13 8.16
C CYS A 494 1.85 -17.27 9.46
N ALA A 495 1.61 -16.40 10.45
CA ALA A 495 2.38 -16.49 11.70
C ALA A 495 2.07 -17.75 12.53
N ASP A 496 0.85 -18.26 12.47
CA ASP A 496 0.36 -19.38 13.27
C ASP A 496 -0.46 -20.41 12.47
N GLN A 497 -0.54 -20.25 11.15
CA GLN A 497 -1.25 -21.15 10.25
C GLN A 497 -0.55 -21.21 8.87
N PRO A 498 -0.75 -22.29 8.10
CA PRO A 498 -0.26 -22.36 6.72
C PRO A 498 -0.88 -21.27 5.84
N LEU A 499 -0.13 -20.81 4.84
CA LEU A 499 -0.56 -19.84 3.86
C LEU A 499 -1.73 -20.36 3.02
N GLY A 500 -2.68 -19.47 2.75
CA GLY A 500 -3.77 -19.69 1.83
C GLY A 500 -4.44 -18.39 1.44
N ASP A 501 -5.09 -18.38 0.28
CA ASP A 501 -5.86 -17.24 -0.18
C ASP A 501 -7.14 -17.12 0.62
N LEU A 502 -7.40 -15.91 1.10
CA LEU A 502 -8.66 -15.62 1.73
C LEU A 502 -9.66 -15.21 0.64
N LYS A 503 -10.92 -15.56 0.83
CA LYS A 503 -11.99 -15.20 -0.14
C LYS A 503 -12.34 -13.71 -0.11
N ASN A 504 -11.77 -12.97 0.85
CA ASN A 504 -12.11 -11.59 1.16
C ASN A 504 -11.39 -10.63 0.22
N ASP A 505 -12.10 -9.57 -0.19
CA ASP A 505 -11.57 -8.53 -1.07
C ASP A 505 -10.56 -7.65 -0.31
N ARG A 506 -9.54 -7.14 -1.02
CA ARG A 506 -8.61 -6.14 -0.47
C ARG A 506 -9.28 -4.77 -0.44
N LEU A 507 -9.69 -4.28 0.73
CA LEU A 507 -10.50 -3.04 0.87
C LEU A 507 -9.70 -1.85 1.41
N SER A 508 -8.67 -2.12 2.19
CA SER A 508 -7.74 -1.13 2.74
C SER A 508 -6.30 -1.63 2.71
N ALA A 509 -5.35 -0.70 2.76
CA ALA A 509 -3.94 -1.03 2.65
C ALA A 509 -3.04 -0.14 3.51
N ARG A 510 -1.90 -0.71 3.92
CA ARG A 510 -0.74 0.00 4.42
C ARG A 510 0.45 -0.29 3.52
N LYS A 511 1.18 0.76 3.16
CA LYS A 511 2.46 0.67 2.50
C LYS A 511 3.56 0.74 3.55
N ILE A 512 4.38 -0.30 3.64
CA ILE A 512 5.54 -0.36 4.52
C ILE A 512 6.78 -0.14 3.65
N THR A 513 7.40 1.02 3.80
CA THR A 513 8.68 1.34 3.15
C THR A 513 9.81 1.06 4.12
N VAL A 514 10.76 0.21 3.74
CA VAL A 514 11.94 -0.11 4.52
C VAL A 514 13.18 0.46 3.84
N THR A 515 13.96 1.23 4.57
CA THR A 515 15.28 1.71 4.17
C THR A 515 16.34 0.91 4.90
N VAL A 516 17.27 0.35 4.13
CA VAL A 516 18.32 -0.55 4.60
C VAL A 516 19.70 -0.04 4.19
N GLY A 517 20.71 -0.35 5.00
CA GLY A 517 22.10 -0.23 4.58
C GLY A 517 22.46 -1.27 3.53
N GLU A 518 23.44 -0.98 2.69
CA GLU A 518 23.87 -1.84 1.59
C GLU A 518 24.44 -3.20 2.03
N GLY A 519 24.69 -3.41 3.33
CA GLY A 519 25.11 -4.69 3.93
C GLY A 519 24.00 -5.48 4.62
N VAL A 520 22.79 -4.92 4.74
CA VAL A 520 21.61 -5.68 5.18
C VAL A 520 21.12 -6.50 4.00
N ARG A 521 20.92 -7.81 4.18
CA ARG A 521 20.47 -8.71 3.11
C ARG A 521 19.07 -9.24 3.32
N VAL A 522 18.60 -9.33 4.56
CA VAL A 522 17.31 -9.93 4.88
C VAL A 522 16.61 -9.08 5.93
N CYS A 523 15.38 -8.68 5.63
CA CYS A 523 14.50 -8.02 6.57
C CYS A 523 13.36 -8.97 6.91
N LYS A 524 13.05 -9.12 8.20
CA LYS A 524 11.84 -9.78 8.64
C LYS A 524 10.84 -8.73 9.08
N LEU A 525 9.70 -8.70 8.40
CA LEU A 525 8.61 -7.79 8.69
C LEU A 525 7.53 -8.57 9.44
N LYS A 526 7.02 -7.96 10.50
CA LYS A 526 6.04 -8.56 11.41
C LYS A 526 4.84 -7.65 11.50
N ALA A 527 3.65 -8.19 11.25
CA ALA A 527 2.39 -7.54 11.54
C ALA A 527 1.83 -8.10 12.86
N TYR A 528 1.42 -7.21 13.75
CA TYR A 528 0.79 -7.54 15.01
C TYR A 528 -0.64 -7.02 15.00
N ARG A 529 -1.58 -7.87 15.44
CA ARG A 529 -2.98 -7.52 15.70
C ARG A 529 -3.21 -7.55 17.21
N ASP A 530 -3.56 -6.41 17.80
CA ASP A 530 -3.76 -6.29 19.25
C ASP A 530 -2.58 -6.85 20.07
N ASP A 531 -1.35 -6.51 19.64
CA ASP A 531 -0.08 -6.97 20.19
C ASP A 531 0.22 -8.48 20.06
N LYS A 532 -0.62 -9.27 19.39
CA LYS A 532 -0.32 -10.66 19.01
C LYS A 532 0.28 -10.70 17.61
N LEU A 533 1.32 -11.52 17.42
CA LEU A 533 1.90 -11.72 16.10
C LEU A 533 0.82 -12.32 15.19
N TYR A 534 0.58 -11.66 14.07
CA TYR A 534 -0.49 -12.01 13.14
C TYR A 534 0.08 -12.47 11.79
N ASP A 535 1.08 -11.76 11.25
CA ASP A 535 1.67 -12.14 9.96
C ASP A 535 3.18 -11.86 9.91
N VAL A 536 3.90 -12.60 9.06
CA VAL A 536 5.35 -12.52 8.87
C VAL A 536 5.72 -12.62 7.40
N ILE A 537 6.67 -11.79 6.98
CA ILE A 537 7.32 -11.92 5.66
C ILE A 537 8.82 -11.64 5.75
N TYR A 538 9.62 -12.44 5.03
CA TYR A 538 11.06 -12.27 4.87
C TYR A 538 11.36 -11.65 3.51
N ILE A 539 12.00 -10.48 3.50
CA ILE A 539 12.39 -9.79 2.27
C ILE A 539 13.90 -9.84 2.13
N ALA A 540 14.39 -10.53 1.10
CA ALA A 540 15.78 -10.51 0.69
C ALA A 540 16.03 -9.35 -0.28
N THR A 541 17.14 -8.64 -0.10
CA THR A 541 17.50 -7.49 -0.96
C THR A 541 18.59 -7.85 -1.94
N LYS A 542 18.38 -7.53 -3.22
CA LYS A 542 19.36 -7.60 -4.29
C LYS A 542 19.84 -6.18 -4.64
N PRO A 543 21.03 -5.75 -4.22
CA PRO A 543 21.45 -4.36 -4.35
C PRO A 543 21.94 -4.01 -5.76
N TYR A 544 21.53 -2.85 -6.25
CA TYR A 544 21.93 -2.29 -7.54
C TYR A 544 22.39 -0.84 -7.36
N ASP A 545 23.30 -0.36 -8.18
CA ASP A 545 23.62 1.08 -8.23
C ASP A 545 22.56 1.88 -9.02
N THR A 546 22.76 3.19 -9.17
CA THR A 546 21.86 4.07 -9.93
C THR A 546 21.87 3.83 -11.44
N GLN A 547 22.78 2.99 -11.94
CA GLN A 547 22.91 2.58 -13.34
C GLN A 547 22.43 1.14 -13.56
N GLU A 548 21.75 0.55 -12.55
CA GLU A 548 21.25 -0.83 -12.55
C GLU A 548 22.36 -1.91 -12.61
N ASN A 549 23.60 -1.57 -12.26
CA ASN A 549 24.66 -2.55 -12.09
C ASN A 549 24.50 -3.29 -10.76
N TYR A 550 24.72 -4.60 -10.78
CA TYR A 550 24.61 -5.45 -9.59
C TYR A 550 25.80 -5.26 -8.66
N LEU A 551 25.55 -4.73 -7.45
CA LEU A 551 26.63 -4.27 -6.56
C LEU A 551 27.40 -5.39 -5.88
N ASP A 552 26.82 -6.58 -5.70
CA ASP A 552 27.55 -7.67 -5.04
C ASP A 552 28.75 -8.16 -5.88
N GLU A 553 28.80 -7.93 -7.20
CA GLU A 553 30.00 -8.19 -8.02
C GLU A 553 31.16 -7.25 -7.65
N GLU A 554 30.86 -5.97 -7.43
CA GLU A 554 31.86 -5.01 -6.96
C GLU A 554 32.34 -5.37 -5.55
N TYR A 555 31.41 -5.79 -4.67
CA TYR A 555 31.75 -6.22 -3.31
C TYR A 555 32.59 -7.48 -3.31
N TYR A 556 32.36 -8.37 -4.27
CA TYR A 556 33.18 -9.54 -4.49
C TYR A 556 34.60 -9.20 -4.95
N ALA A 557 34.76 -8.27 -5.89
CA ALA A 557 36.08 -7.76 -6.24
C ALA A 557 36.80 -7.12 -5.03
N GLN A 558 36.11 -6.29 -4.24
CA GLN A 558 36.65 -5.69 -3.01
C GLN A 558 37.08 -6.74 -1.97
N ALA A 559 36.32 -7.83 -1.86
CA ALA A 559 36.68 -8.96 -1.01
C ALA A 559 37.97 -9.62 -1.48
N ARG A 560 38.12 -9.89 -2.78
CA ARG A 560 39.34 -10.48 -3.35
C ARG A 560 40.55 -9.59 -3.12
N HIS A 561 40.45 -8.30 -3.44
CA HIS A 561 41.53 -7.33 -3.27
C HIS A 561 42.03 -7.25 -1.81
N LYS A 562 41.13 -7.40 -0.83
CA LYS A 562 41.52 -7.45 0.60
C LYS A 562 42.32 -8.70 0.97
N VAL A 563 42.07 -9.83 0.31
CA VAL A 563 42.84 -11.07 0.48
C VAL A 563 44.17 -10.94 -0.26
N GLU A 564 44.12 -10.59 -1.54
CA GLU A 564 45.28 -10.39 -2.41
C GLU A 564 46.31 -9.45 -1.79
N ALA A 565 45.89 -8.31 -1.25
CA ALA A 565 46.77 -7.35 -0.58
C ALA A 565 47.50 -7.93 0.64
N LYS A 566 47.04 -9.06 1.21
CA LYS A 566 47.70 -9.75 2.33
C LYS A 566 48.67 -10.83 1.86
N ILE A 567 48.38 -11.47 0.73
CA ILE A 567 49.09 -12.68 0.28
C ILE A 567 50.03 -12.43 -0.90
N TRP A 568 49.82 -11.37 -1.67
CA TRP A 568 50.65 -11.01 -2.81
C TRP A 568 51.70 -9.97 -2.44
N THR A 569 52.89 -10.14 -3.01
CA THR A 569 53.96 -9.13 -2.99
C THR A 569 54.30 -8.69 -4.41
N GLU A 570 54.93 -7.52 -4.56
CA GLU A 570 55.24 -6.94 -5.86
C GLU A 570 56.21 -7.80 -6.70
N ASP A 571 57.05 -8.60 -6.06
CA ASP A 571 58.04 -9.48 -6.69
C ASP A 571 57.48 -10.84 -7.14
N MET A 572 56.24 -11.18 -6.75
CA MET A 572 55.61 -12.42 -7.18
C MET A 572 55.28 -12.41 -8.67
N ILE A 573 55.69 -13.45 -9.39
CA ILE A 573 55.20 -13.72 -10.75
C ILE A 573 53.75 -14.21 -10.72
N VAL A 574 53.07 -14.18 -11.87
CA VAL A 574 51.66 -14.58 -12.02
C VAL A 574 51.37 -15.95 -11.37
N LEU A 575 52.13 -16.99 -11.72
CA LEU A 575 51.92 -18.33 -11.14
C LEU A 575 52.08 -18.36 -9.62
N GLN A 576 53.00 -17.57 -9.05
CA GLN A 576 53.18 -17.47 -7.60
C GLN A 576 51.97 -16.82 -6.94
N LYS A 577 51.42 -15.75 -7.56
CA LYS A 577 50.20 -15.08 -7.08
C LYS A 577 49.00 -16.02 -7.10
N LEU A 578 48.79 -16.74 -8.21
CA LEU A 578 47.68 -17.68 -8.33
C LEU A 578 47.80 -18.86 -7.35
N ASN A 579 49.01 -19.42 -7.20
CA ASN A 579 49.26 -20.47 -6.20
C ASN A 579 49.08 -19.98 -4.77
N ALA A 580 49.49 -18.75 -4.45
CA ALA A 580 49.27 -18.17 -3.13
C ALA A 580 47.76 -18.01 -2.82
N LEU A 581 46.96 -17.63 -3.81
CA LEU A 581 45.50 -17.53 -3.65
C LEU A 581 44.84 -18.91 -3.54
N ALA A 582 45.24 -19.88 -4.36
CA ALA A 582 44.85 -21.28 -4.20
C ALA A 582 45.14 -21.80 -2.79
N GLU A 583 46.35 -21.56 -2.30
CA GLU A 583 46.76 -21.99 -0.96
C GLU A 583 45.95 -21.28 0.13
N TYR A 584 45.67 -19.98 -0.04
CA TYR A 584 44.79 -19.25 0.87
C TYR A 584 43.40 -19.87 0.92
N ILE A 585 42.76 -20.13 -0.22
CA ILE A 585 41.43 -20.76 -0.28
C ILE A 585 41.50 -22.14 0.38
N ARG A 586 42.47 -22.98 -0.01
CA ARG A 586 42.66 -24.34 0.52
C ARG A 586 42.82 -24.38 2.04
N THR A 587 43.45 -23.36 2.62
CA THR A 587 43.74 -23.30 4.07
C THR A 587 42.68 -22.59 4.89
N THR A 588 41.88 -21.71 4.27
CA THR A 588 40.86 -20.93 4.97
C THR A 588 39.46 -21.46 4.78
N THR A 589 39.18 -22.16 3.68
CA THR A 589 37.84 -22.61 3.32
C THR A 589 37.67 -24.11 3.43
N HIS A 590 36.42 -24.54 3.56
CA HIS A 590 36.07 -25.93 3.88
C HIS A 590 35.08 -26.47 2.87
N TYR A 591 35.24 -27.72 2.44
CA TYR A 591 34.26 -28.39 1.60
C TYR A 591 33.30 -29.21 2.47
N PRO A 592 32.05 -28.76 2.70
CA PRO A 592 31.05 -29.60 3.32
C PRO A 592 30.35 -30.39 2.21
N GLY A 593 30.35 -31.72 2.31
CA GLY A 593 29.29 -32.48 1.65
C GLY A 593 27.91 -31.95 2.08
N SER A 594 26.88 -32.12 1.25
CA SER A 594 25.51 -31.65 1.55
C SER A 594 24.96 -32.14 2.90
N GLY A 595 25.48 -33.25 3.44
CA GLY A 595 25.17 -33.71 4.79
C GLY A 595 25.71 -32.81 5.91
N SER A 596 26.84 -32.13 5.69
CA SER A 596 27.51 -31.25 6.66
C SER A 596 26.88 -29.86 6.78
N THR A 597 25.92 -29.51 5.91
CA THR A 597 25.19 -28.24 6.00
C THR A 597 23.84 -28.38 6.69
N LYS A 598 23.47 -29.60 7.11
CA LYS A 598 22.26 -29.88 7.90
C LYS A 598 22.43 -29.47 9.35
N LYS A 599 21.34 -29.07 10.00
CA LYS A 599 21.34 -28.64 11.41
C LYS A 599 21.83 -29.72 12.36
N GLU A 600 21.46 -30.97 12.10
CA GLU A 600 21.77 -32.13 12.94
C GLU A 600 23.26 -32.45 12.90
N THR A 601 23.89 -32.23 11.75
CA THR A 601 25.31 -32.50 11.53
C THR A 601 26.18 -31.32 11.97
N ASN A 602 25.71 -30.08 11.76
CA ASN A 602 26.49 -28.87 11.97
C ASN A 602 25.60 -27.68 12.32
N SER A 603 25.19 -27.63 13.59
CA SER A 603 24.29 -26.59 14.08
C SER A 603 24.90 -25.18 14.01
N THR A 604 26.21 -25.03 14.21
CA THR A 604 26.91 -23.74 14.10
C THR A 604 26.79 -23.18 12.69
N PHE A 605 27.14 -23.97 11.68
CA PHE A 605 26.98 -23.57 10.28
C PHE A 605 25.51 -23.27 9.97
N TRP A 606 24.60 -24.19 10.29
CA TRP A 606 23.18 -24.00 10.02
C TRP A 606 22.67 -22.69 10.62
N ASN A 607 22.97 -22.42 11.89
CA ASN A 607 22.53 -21.21 12.59
C ASN A 607 23.17 -19.94 12.02
N ALA A 608 24.35 -20.02 11.41
CA ALA A 608 25.01 -18.88 10.78
C ALA A 608 24.33 -18.45 9.46
N PHE A 609 23.64 -19.37 8.79
CA PHE A 609 23.02 -19.21 7.46
C PHE A 609 21.50 -19.34 7.43
N SER A 610 20.86 -19.73 8.53
CA SER A 610 19.41 -19.81 8.67
C SER A 610 18.84 -18.61 9.44
N VAL A 611 17.53 -18.43 9.34
CA VAL A 611 16.77 -17.40 10.04
C VAL A 611 15.52 -18.05 10.62
N ASP A 612 15.31 -17.92 11.93
CA ASP A 612 14.15 -18.50 12.63
C ASP A 612 13.93 -20.01 12.36
N GLY A 613 15.03 -20.76 12.19
CA GLY A 613 14.98 -22.19 11.87
C GLY A 613 14.66 -22.49 10.40
N ILE A 614 14.46 -21.46 9.57
CA ILE A 614 14.22 -21.58 8.14
C ILE A 614 15.55 -21.52 7.41
N GLN A 615 15.78 -22.52 6.55
CA GLN A 615 16.97 -22.59 5.71
C GLN A 615 16.85 -21.63 4.51
N LEU A 616 16.83 -20.33 4.77
CA LEU A 616 16.67 -19.36 3.69
C LEU A 616 17.85 -19.43 2.71
N TYR A 617 19.07 -19.81 3.17
CA TYR A 617 20.31 -19.90 2.40
C TYR A 617 20.18 -20.58 1.02
N TYR A 618 19.59 -21.78 0.94
CA TYR A 618 19.54 -22.53 -0.33
C TYR A 618 18.36 -22.18 -1.23
N TYR A 619 17.24 -21.73 -0.64
CA TYR A 619 15.99 -21.55 -1.36
C TYR A 619 15.73 -20.10 -1.79
N MET A 620 16.25 -19.11 -1.04
CA MET A 620 16.14 -17.69 -1.40
C MET A 620 17.41 -17.12 -2.04
N TYR A 621 18.59 -17.74 -1.85
CA TYR A 621 19.89 -17.19 -2.24
C TYR A 621 20.65 -18.13 -3.19
N THR A 622 20.17 -18.30 -4.42
CA THR A 622 21.08 -18.57 -5.53
C THR A 622 21.90 -17.30 -5.82
N MET A 623 22.78 -16.92 -4.88
CA MET A 623 23.72 -15.80 -5.03
C MET A 623 25.16 -16.31 -4.97
N PRO A 624 25.63 -16.95 -6.07
CA PRO A 624 27.01 -17.43 -6.18
C PRO A 624 28.04 -16.38 -5.75
N THR A 625 27.83 -15.12 -6.12
CA THR A 625 28.72 -13.99 -5.82
C THR A 625 28.86 -13.72 -4.31
N LEU A 626 27.76 -13.73 -3.56
CA LEU A 626 27.79 -13.50 -2.12
C LEU A 626 28.43 -14.69 -1.38
N ASN A 627 28.22 -15.91 -1.87
CA ASN A 627 28.89 -17.08 -1.34
C ASN A 627 30.41 -16.98 -1.54
N ARG A 628 30.88 -16.54 -2.71
CA ARG A 628 32.32 -16.32 -2.96
C ARG A 628 32.94 -15.24 -2.05
N ILE A 629 32.19 -14.19 -1.70
CA ILE A 629 32.65 -13.23 -0.67
C ILE A 629 32.91 -13.94 0.66
N MET A 630 32.12 -14.97 0.99
CA MET A 630 32.28 -15.75 2.20
C MET A 630 33.42 -16.75 2.14
N ASP A 631 33.65 -17.37 0.98
CA ASP A 631 34.84 -18.20 0.74
C ASP A 631 36.11 -17.41 1.10
N LEU A 632 36.19 -16.14 0.74
CA LEU A 632 37.36 -15.29 1.03
C LEU A 632 37.59 -14.98 2.52
N GLN A 633 36.64 -15.25 3.40
CA GLN A 633 36.74 -15.04 4.86
C GLN A 633 36.94 -16.33 5.66
N GLY A 634 37.01 -17.47 4.98
CA GLY A 634 37.23 -18.76 5.60
C GLY A 634 35.95 -19.58 5.86
N GLY A 635 35.06 -19.60 4.86
CA GLY A 635 33.75 -20.25 4.92
C GLY A 635 33.68 -21.63 4.26
N LEU A 636 32.56 -21.90 3.60
CA LEU A 636 32.35 -23.13 2.82
C LEU A 636 32.66 -22.88 1.35
N THR A 637 33.52 -23.69 0.76
CA THR A 637 33.81 -23.65 -0.66
C THR A 637 33.37 -24.96 -1.32
N THR A 638 32.86 -24.91 -2.55
CA THR A 638 32.67 -26.12 -3.38
C THR A 638 33.84 -26.24 -4.36
N CYS A 639 33.93 -27.30 -5.18
CA CYS A 639 34.95 -27.38 -6.23
C CYS A 639 35.00 -26.14 -7.15
N VAL A 640 33.93 -25.34 -7.17
CA VAL A 640 33.81 -24.03 -7.83
C VAL A 640 34.66 -22.93 -7.16
N GLY A 641 35.29 -23.16 -6.00
CA GLY A 641 36.20 -22.19 -5.36
C GLY A 641 37.38 -21.80 -6.25
N VAL A 642 37.71 -22.63 -7.24
CA VAL A 642 38.72 -22.32 -8.25
C VAL A 642 38.28 -21.20 -9.21
N ASP A 643 36.98 -20.91 -9.31
CA ASP A 643 36.43 -19.73 -10.01
C ASP A 643 36.92 -18.42 -9.39
N ILE A 644 37.26 -18.41 -8.09
CA ILE A 644 37.88 -17.24 -7.44
C ILE A 644 39.27 -16.98 -8.03
N ILE A 645 40.01 -18.05 -8.34
CA ILE A 645 41.34 -17.97 -8.95
C ILE A 645 41.22 -17.53 -10.41
N GLU A 646 40.22 -18.05 -11.14
CA GLU A 646 39.93 -17.62 -12.50
C GLU A 646 39.62 -16.12 -12.55
N ARG A 647 38.75 -15.62 -11.67
CA ARG A 647 38.41 -14.20 -11.59
C ARG A 647 39.59 -13.33 -11.20
N ALA A 648 40.40 -13.75 -10.24
CA ALA A 648 41.62 -13.02 -9.90
C ALA A 648 42.61 -12.98 -11.08
N ALA A 649 42.72 -14.08 -11.83
CA ALA A 649 43.55 -14.14 -13.03
C ALA A 649 43.05 -13.18 -14.12
N THR A 650 41.74 -13.19 -14.43
CA THR A 650 41.19 -12.46 -15.55
C THR A 650 40.91 -10.99 -15.24
N GLU A 651 40.36 -10.69 -14.07
CA GLU A 651 39.95 -9.33 -13.68
C GLU A 651 41.07 -8.56 -13.00
N ASP A 652 41.82 -9.20 -12.11
CA ASP A 652 42.77 -8.51 -11.21
C ASP A 652 44.21 -8.54 -11.77
N LEU A 653 44.59 -9.62 -12.44
CA LEU A 653 45.89 -9.76 -13.13
C LEU A 653 45.83 -9.47 -14.64
N GLY A 654 44.63 -9.33 -15.22
CA GLY A 654 44.42 -8.96 -16.62
C GLY A 654 44.76 -10.06 -17.64
N LEU A 655 44.75 -11.33 -17.23
CA LEU A 655 44.99 -12.46 -18.13
C LEU A 655 43.77 -12.75 -19.00
N PRO A 656 43.95 -13.11 -20.28
CA PRO A 656 42.82 -13.53 -21.12
C PRO A 656 42.30 -14.91 -20.69
N TYR A 657 40.98 -15.10 -20.76
CA TYR A 657 40.37 -16.42 -20.72
C TYR A 657 40.52 -17.09 -22.09
N LEU A 658 41.20 -18.23 -22.15
CA LEU A 658 41.65 -18.80 -23.43
C LEU A 658 40.72 -19.86 -24.03
N TYR A 659 39.83 -20.47 -23.24
CA TYR A 659 38.97 -21.55 -23.73
C TYR A 659 37.69 -20.98 -24.37
N ASP A 660 37.43 -21.39 -25.60
CA ASP A 660 36.19 -21.11 -26.32
C ASP A 660 35.30 -22.36 -26.29
N ALA A 661 34.15 -22.25 -25.63
CA ALA A 661 33.21 -23.34 -25.46
C ALA A 661 32.47 -23.71 -26.77
N ASP A 662 32.28 -22.75 -27.67
CA ASP A 662 31.56 -22.95 -28.94
C ASP A 662 32.44 -23.75 -29.92
N THR A 663 33.72 -23.39 -29.98
CA THR A 663 34.68 -24.04 -30.88
C THR A 663 35.41 -25.20 -30.23
N LYS A 664 35.34 -25.33 -28.90
CA LYS A 664 36.10 -26.28 -28.07
C LYS A 664 37.61 -26.16 -28.27
N THR A 665 38.09 -24.93 -28.46
CA THR A 665 39.52 -24.64 -28.68
C THR A 665 40.11 -23.81 -27.54
N VAL A 666 41.45 -23.80 -27.43
CA VAL A 666 42.20 -22.96 -26.50
C VAL A 666 43.06 -22.02 -27.32
N ALA A 667 42.94 -20.72 -27.10
CA ALA A 667 43.71 -19.70 -27.81
C ALA A 667 45.22 -19.76 -27.48
N GLU A 668 46.04 -19.24 -28.40
CA GLU A 668 47.49 -19.08 -28.26
C GLU A 668 47.84 -17.95 -27.27
N GLY A 669 49.04 -17.99 -26.67
CA GLY A 669 49.53 -16.96 -25.76
C GLY A 669 49.19 -17.18 -24.29
N GLU A 670 49.75 -16.37 -23.40
CA GLU A 670 49.59 -16.49 -21.95
C GLU A 670 48.15 -16.21 -21.50
N GLY A 671 47.61 -17.05 -20.60
CA GLY A 671 46.24 -16.88 -20.10
C GLY A 671 45.75 -18.04 -19.24
N VAL A 672 44.44 -18.06 -18.95
CA VAL A 672 43.79 -19.05 -18.06
C VAL A 672 42.52 -19.65 -18.64
N TRP A 673 42.10 -20.82 -18.15
CA TRP A 673 40.74 -21.34 -18.36
C TRP A 673 40.36 -22.42 -17.33
N LEU A 674 39.05 -22.67 -17.18
CA LEU A 674 38.52 -23.72 -16.31
C LEU A 674 38.48 -25.08 -17.00
N VAL A 675 38.76 -26.14 -16.25
CA VAL A 675 38.66 -27.53 -16.67
C VAL A 675 37.94 -28.37 -15.62
N ARG A 676 37.24 -29.42 -16.07
CA ARG A 676 36.41 -30.27 -15.20
C ARG A 676 36.59 -31.76 -15.47
N GLY A 677 36.40 -32.58 -14.45
CA GLY A 677 36.33 -34.03 -14.58
C GLY A 677 37.65 -34.62 -15.06
N SER A 678 37.60 -35.43 -16.12
CA SER A 678 38.77 -36.07 -16.74
C SER A 678 39.83 -35.08 -17.27
N TYR A 679 39.48 -33.80 -17.41
CA TYR A 679 40.38 -32.73 -17.86
C TYR A 679 40.96 -31.90 -16.71
N SER A 680 40.59 -32.18 -15.46
CA SER A 680 41.03 -31.44 -14.27
C SER A 680 42.33 -31.99 -13.66
N SER A 681 42.80 -31.38 -12.57
CA SER A 681 43.92 -31.88 -11.77
C SER A 681 43.65 -33.26 -11.16
N ASN A 682 42.38 -33.69 -11.11
CA ASN A 682 41.94 -34.94 -10.51
C ASN A 682 40.97 -35.70 -11.45
N PRO A 683 41.51 -36.37 -12.48
CA PRO A 683 40.72 -36.96 -13.57
C PRO A 683 39.73 -38.04 -13.14
N SER A 684 39.93 -38.68 -11.98
CA SER A 684 39.03 -39.71 -11.45
C SER A 684 37.75 -39.13 -10.81
N ALA A 685 37.66 -37.80 -10.58
CA ALA A 685 36.50 -37.17 -9.95
C ALA A 685 35.69 -36.44 -11.01
N ALA A 686 34.55 -37.02 -11.39
CA ALA A 686 33.73 -36.54 -12.49
C ALA A 686 33.33 -35.05 -12.38
N ALA A 687 33.17 -34.52 -11.16
CA ALA A 687 32.73 -33.15 -10.89
C ALA A 687 33.85 -32.21 -10.38
N HIS A 688 35.12 -32.65 -10.37
CA HIS A 688 36.23 -31.83 -9.90
C HIS A 688 36.58 -30.73 -10.89
N GLU A 689 36.86 -29.52 -10.40
CA GLU A 689 37.17 -28.34 -11.21
C GLU A 689 38.58 -27.82 -10.90
N SER A 690 39.30 -27.35 -11.92
CA SER A 690 40.62 -26.72 -11.77
C SER A 690 40.77 -25.56 -12.75
N VAL A 691 41.69 -24.64 -12.47
CA VAL A 691 42.13 -23.62 -13.42
C VAL A 691 43.43 -24.10 -14.05
N ILE A 692 43.54 -24.01 -15.37
CA ILE A 692 44.83 -24.11 -16.05
C ILE A 692 45.35 -22.70 -16.27
N TYR A 693 46.57 -22.44 -15.80
CA TYR A 693 47.37 -21.29 -16.22
C TYR A 693 48.40 -21.74 -17.26
N LYS A 694 48.42 -21.04 -18.40
CA LYS A 694 49.38 -21.25 -19.48
C LYS A 694 50.32 -20.06 -19.54
N ASP A 695 51.60 -20.28 -19.31
CA ASP A 695 52.62 -19.24 -19.32
C ASP A 695 53.01 -18.82 -20.76
N ALA A 696 53.79 -17.75 -20.88
CA ALA A 696 54.28 -17.24 -22.17
C ALA A 696 55.18 -18.23 -22.95
N ASN A 697 55.63 -19.33 -22.32
CA ASN A 697 56.38 -20.41 -22.97
C ASN A 697 55.48 -21.61 -23.31
N GLU A 698 54.15 -21.40 -23.33
CA GLU A 698 53.12 -22.41 -23.59
C GLU A 698 53.10 -23.56 -22.55
N ARG A 699 53.73 -23.38 -21.38
CA ARG A 699 53.69 -24.38 -20.30
C ARG A 699 52.40 -24.25 -19.52
N ARG A 700 51.72 -25.38 -19.31
CA ARG A 700 50.43 -25.46 -18.61
C ARG A 700 50.63 -25.95 -17.18
N THR A 701 50.06 -25.23 -16.22
CA THR A 701 50.05 -25.61 -14.81
C THR A 701 48.61 -25.69 -14.32
N PHE A 702 48.26 -26.80 -13.68
CA PHE A 702 46.98 -26.95 -13.01
C PHE A 702 47.05 -26.28 -11.64
N ILE A 703 46.05 -25.46 -11.35
CA ILE A 703 45.90 -24.76 -10.09
C ILE A 703 44.60 -25.25 -9.47
N ASP A 704 44.73 -25.77 -8.26
CA ASP A 704 43.65 -26.37 -7.48
C ASP A 704 43.44 -25.56 -6.21
N ALA A 705 42.20 -25.20 -5.91
CA ALA A 705 41.86 -24.41 -4.74
C ALA A 705 41.53 -25.26 -3.51
N GLN A 706 41.31 -26.57 -3.65
CA GLN A 706 40.81 -27.44 -2.59
C GLN A 706 41.73 -28.61 -2.24
N GLY A 707 42.60 -29.02 -3.16
CA GLY A 707 43.53 -30.13 -2.96
C GLY A 707 42.85 -31.49 -2.77
N MET A 708 41.56 -31.63 -3.14
CA MET A 708 40.82 -32.89 -2.98
C MET A 708 41.25 -33.93 -4.03
N ILE A 709 41.60 -35.13 -3.57
CA ILE A 709 41.87 -36.32 -4.38
C ILE A 709 40.64 -37.23 -4.32
N THR A 710 40.33 -37.96 -5.40
CA THR A 710 39.04 -38.69 -5.61
C THR A 710 38.62 -39.66 -4.54
N ASP A 711 39.59 -40.12 -3.77
CA ASP A 711 39.39 -41.20 -2.82
C ASP A 711 39.39 -40.67 -1.38
N THR A 712 39.42 -39.34 -1.21
CA THR A 712 39.43 -38.70 0.12
C THR A 712 38.01 -38.34 0.52
N THR A 713 37.46 -39.05 1.50
CA THR A 713 36.18 -38.68 2.13
C THR A 713 36.28 -37.30 2.80
N CYS A 714 35.13 -36.65 3.06
CA CYS A 714 35.12 -35.37 3.80
C CYS A 714 35.77 -35.53 5.18
N GLU A 715 35.65 -36.71 5.77
CA GLU A 715 36.26 -37.15 7.02
C GLU A 715 37.79 -37.28 6.90
N GLU A 716 38.30 -37.96 5.86
CA GLU A 716 39.75 -38.11 5.62
C GLU A 716 40.44 -36.78 5.26
N HIS A 717 39.72 -35.86 4.62
CA HIS A 717 40.22 -34.51 4.35
C HIS A 717 40.18 -33.60 5.60
N GLY A 718 39.60 -34.09 6.70
CA GLY A 718 39.44 -33.36 7.96
C GLY A 718 38.49 -32.16 7.84
N CYS A 719 37.53 -32.19 6.91
CA CYS A 719 36.64 -31.05 6.66
C CYS A 719 35.86 -30.67 7.92
N LEU A 720 35.38 -31.65 8.70
CA LEU A 720 34.62 -31.44 9.94
C LEU A 720 35.42 -30.74 11.04
N ASP A 721 36.74 -30.99 11.11
CA ASP A 721 37.63 -30.39 12.11
C ASP A 721 38.04 -28.96 11.79
N LYS A 722 37.92 -28.60 10.52
CA LYS A 722 38.26 -27.27 10.01
C LYS A 722 37.03 -26.35 9.90
N VAL A 723 35.81 -26.89 9.94
CA VAL A 723 34.58 -26.09 10.06
C VAL A 723 34.72 -25.09 11.21
N ILE A 724 34.24 -23.85 10.98
CA ILE A 724 34.08 -22.82 12.02
C ILE A 724 33.34 -23.43 13.22
N LYS A 725 34.09 -23.77 14.27
CA LYS A 725 33.53 -24.29 15.54
C LYS A 725 33.19 -23.17 16.53
N ASP A 726 33.52 -21.91 16.23
CA ASP A 726 33.19 -20.72 17.04
C ASP A 726 32.77 -19.49 16.20
#